data_AF-A0A8J8Q1U5-F1
#
_entry.id   AF-A0A8J8Q1U5-F1
#
_cell.length_a   1.000
_cell.length_b   1.000
_cell.length_c   1.000
_cell.angle_alpha   90.00
_cell.angle_beta   90.00
_cell.angle_gamma   90.00
#
_symmetry.space_group_name_H-M   'P 1'
#
loop_
_entity.id
_entity.type
_entity.pdbx_description
1 polymer ?
#
loop_
_entity_poly.entity_id
_entity_poly.type
_entity_poly.pdbx_seq_one_letter_code
_entity_poly.pdbx_strand_id
1 'polypeptide(L)'
;MKQCPRRTLLGGIGTTITVALAGNAAAAADDRSASAADADESAVSTFESVLDYLPASVAEDSMMLTATDVERQLEADEPHERRPFGGAFEIEPESVSKKALVYANEDGFSRPIKVLTGDIELEGDNESRETDGGVSYEYYDDGRVLAGVADDVVVLADERETIEDAFDAGADETERLLEAESVLEEALETYDGVDSCHVQIGDDEDLHLPIDVDDEDDAIRYLVHGTTVVDSDTIEMTHGIEFADESFVTEELVDALGADLGYMAVKDEPTVEVDETLVTATLTRDLELERAVREHDSPGFLRPSRNIDPDDDVLEIELGRGDPTPVEDLTLELDGEEYDREIWADGHGKLEEGDMIEVDMDDVEPNLSVRLHHDHELGSSGSGTTILSHFRFTFDYDVDSETVTAEYGDEYPLDGDRVFLAAYEERHHYRPGEDEPEPRAESQPWTDETLSSGDTGTLEGVQPGDRIVVGWDGTSSQDSIGHFRARPPGRVRFDYEYESETLSATLELEDERSADRYELLVDDEPADTQWVDEATTVESGATIDVSDVPVGSDVTVVWDDDVRVSGTRPQPRVDLVYDDGDVEHLDGDALPASKLEARVWTEDERLEIDLVDQIDGEFEVGDSFTVDADEIHGVTLIYDEQHRIGHAYPTR
;
A
#
# COMPACT_ATOMS: atom_id res chain seq x y z
N MET A 1 46.60 -9.57 9.57
CA MET A 1 45.22 -9.28 9.18
C MET A 1 45.24 -8.78 7.75
N LYS A 2 44.56 -9.48 6.84
CA LYS A 2 44.47 -9.11 5.44
C LYS A 2 43.37 -8.06 5.36
N GLN A 3 43.72 -6.83 5.02
CA GLN A 3 42.73 -5.84 4.58
C GLN A 3 42.10 -6.36 3.29
N CYS A 4 40.78 -6.53 3.28
CA CYS A 4 40.05 -6.85 2.07
C CYS A 4 40.05 -5.64 1.11
N PRO A 5 40.09 -5.85 -0.22
CA PRO A 5 40.32 -4.77 -1.17
C PRO A 5 39.05 -3.96 -1.45
N ARG A 6 39.20 -2.64 -1.51
CA ARG A 6 38.19 -1.67 -1.95
C ARG A 6 37.69 -1.94 -3.38
N ARG A 7 36.36 -1.79 -3.53
CA ARG A 7 35.60 -1.41 -4.73
C ARG A 7 35.97 -2.17 -6.01
N THR A 8 35.23 -3.25 -6.25
CA THR A 8 34.79 -3.60 -7.59
C THR A 8 33.27 -3.49 -7.58
N LEU A 9 32.75 -2.39 -8.13
CA LEU A 9 31.33 -2.24 -8.43
C LEU A 9 30.93 -3.35 -9.39
N LEU A 10 30.35 -4.42 -8.86
CA LEU A 10 29.41 -5.28 -9.56
C LEU A 10 28.04 -4.69 -9.25
N GLY A 11 27.50 -3.94 -10.21
CA GLY A 11 26.10 -3.53 -10.19
C GLY A 11 25.26 -4.78 -10.40
N GLY A 12 24.95 -5.48 -9.31
CA GLY A 12 23.90 -6.46 -9.22
C GLY A 12 22.68 -5.80 -8.59
N ILE A 13 22.11 -4.80 -9.26
CA ILE A 13 20.71 -4.45 -9.01
C ILE A 13 19.96 -5.38 -9.93
N GLY A 14 19.48 -6.50 -9.37
CA GLY A 14 18.52 -7.37 -10.04
C GLY A 14 17.23 -6.59 -10.21
N THR A 15 17.16 -5.77 -11.26
CA THR A 15 15.88 -5.27 -11.75
C THR A 15 15.20 -6.46 -12.39
N THR A 16 14.46 -7.24 -11.61
CA THR A 16 13.44 -8.14 -12.16
C THR A 16 12.42 -7.23 -12.85
N ILE A 17 12.57 -7.06 -14.16
CA ILE A 17 11.56 -6.46 -14.99
C ILE A 17 10.52 -7.56 -15.15
N THR A 18 9.42 -7.43 -14.42
CA THR A 18 8.20 -8.10 -14.86
C THR A 18 7.95 -7.56 -16.26
N VAL A 19 7.99 -8.40 -17.30
CA VAL A 19 7.31 -8.08 -18.57
C VAL A 19 5.87 -7.79 -18.14
N ALA A 20 5.55 -6.52 -17.98
CA ALA A 20 4.29 -6.05 -17.43
C ALA A 20 3.22 -6.11 -18.52
N LEU A 21 3.06 -7.28 -19.13
CA LEU A 21 1.83 -7.61 -19.80
C LEU A 21 0.85 -7.94 -18.68
N ALA A 22 -0.15 -7.07 -18.50
CA ALA A 22 -1.23 -7.25 -17.55
C ALA A 22 -2.05 -8.51 -17.91
N GLY A 23 -1.50 -9.68 -17.58
CA GLY A 23 -2.14 -10.97 -17.70
C GLY A 23 -3.25 -11.09 -16.66
N ASN A 24 -4.45 -10.58 -16.99
CA ASN A 24 -5.69 -11.12 -16.43
C ASN A 24 -6.00 -12.47 -17.09
N ALA A 25 -5.11 -13.44 -16.86
CA ALA A 25 -5.38 -14.86 -17.01
C ALA A 25 -6.03 -15.31 -15.67
N ALA A 26 -7.20 -15.92 -15.76
CA ALA A 26 -8.17 -15.98 -14.68
C ALA A 26 -8.59 -17.42 -14.38
N ALA A 27 -9.09 -17.59 -13.16
CA ALA A 27 -10.05 -18.60 -12.69
C ALA A 27 -9.57 -20.06 -12.51
N ALA A 28 -10.18 -20.69 -11.50
CA ALA A 28 -9.71 -21.87 -10.78
C ALA A 28 -10.81 -22.95 -10.62
N ALA A 29 -10.40 -24.22 -10.48
CA ALA A 29 -11.28 -25.38 -10.28
C ALA A 29 -11.42 -25.88 -8.82
N ASP A 30 -12.40 -26.77 -8.61
CA ASP A 30 -12.38 -27.88 -7.64
C ASP A 30 -13.18 -29.09 -8.22
N ASP A 31 -12.78 -30.28 -7.78
CA ASP A 31 -12.96 -31.65 -8.29
C ASP A 31 -14.32 -32.07 -8.90
N ARG A 32 -14.29 -32.64 -10.14
CA ARG A 32 -14.91 -33.94 -10.50
C ARG A 32 -14.65 -34.39 -11.96
N SER A 33 -14.12 -35.62 -12.10
CA SER A 33 -13.81 -36.27 -13.38
C SER A 33 -14.98 -36.47 -14.37
N ALA A 34 -14.75 -36.15 -15.65
CA ALA A 34 -15.43 -36.78 -16.79
C ALA A 34 -14.54 -36.83 -18.04
N SER A 35 -14.88 -37.74 -18.96
CA SER A 35 -14.02 -38.39 -19.97
C SER A 35 -13.65 -37.58 -21.22
N ALA A 36 -12.42 -37.84 -21.70
CA ALA A 36 -11.86 -37.46 -23.00
C ALA A 36 -12.72 -37.79 -24.24
N ALA A 37 -12.75 -36.86 -25.19
CA ALA A 37 -13.12 -37.06 -26.58
C ALA A 37 -12.14 -36.31 -27.51
N ASP A 38 -12.05 -36.80 -28.74
CA ASP A 38 -10.95 -36.69 -29.70
C ASP A 38 -10.60 -35.27 -30.21
N ALA A 39 -9.31 -35.07 -30.47
CA ALA A 39 -8.71 -33.91 -31.14
C ALA A 39 -8.72 -34.06 -32.68
N ASP A 40 -8.95 -32.96 -33.41
CA ASP A 40 -8.31 -32.58 -34.70
C ASP A 40 -8.98 -31.33 -35.30
N GLU A 41 -8.71 -30.09 -34.84
CA GLU A 41 -9.02 -28.82 -35.56
C GLU A 41 -7.98 -27.72 -35.21
N SER A 42 -7.67 -26.82 -36.16
CA SER A 42 -6.64 -25.75 -36.13
C SER A 42 -7.10 -24.45 -35.43
N ALA A 43 -6.47 -23.95 -34.37
CA ALA A 43 -6.73 -22.75 -33.54
C ALA A 43 -7.67 -21.62 -33.97
N VAL A 44 -7.74 -21.23 -35.26
CA VAL A 44 -8.91 -20.45 -35.75
C VAL A 44 -10.20 -21.18 -35.34
N SER A 45 -10.22 -22.50 -35.39
CA SER A 45 -11.24 -23.43 -34.92
C SER A 45 -11.38 -23.53 -33.40
N THR A 46 -10.30 -23.35 -32.63
CA THR A 46 -10.37 -23.49 -31.17
C THR A 46 -11.13 -22.31 -30.57
N PHE A 47 -10.98 -21.11 -31.11
CA PHE A 47 -11.68 -19.92 -30.65
C PHE A 47 -12.74 -19.39 -31.62
N GLU A 48 -12.99 -20.07 -32.74
CA GLU A 48 -13.91 -19.62 -33.83
C GLU A 48 -15.24 -19.13 -33.27
N SER A 49 -15.81 -19.90 -32.33
CA SER A 49 -17.11 -19.60 -31.72
C SER A 49 -17.18 -18.28 -30.96
N VAL A 50 -16.05 -17.73 -30.48
CA VAL A 50 -16.01 -16.44 -29.79
C VAL A 50 -15.43 -15.33 -30.66
N LEU A 51 -14.48 -15.65 -31.55
CA LEU A 51 -13.84 -14.68 -32.45
C LEU A 51 -14.80 -14.22 -33.56
N ASP A 52 -15.73 -15.08 -33.99
CA ASP A 52 -16.73 -14.76 -35.02
C ASP A 52 -17.69 -13.63 -34.62
N TYR A 53 -17.85 -13.40 -33.31
CA TYR A 53 -18.70 -12.35 -32.75
C TYR A 53 -17.94 -11.04 -32.51
N LEU A 54 -16.66 -10.93 -32.88
CA LEU A 54 -15.91 -9.69 -32.80
C LEU A 54 -16.14 -8.88 -34.10
N PRO A 55 -16.86 -7.75 -34.06
CA PRO A 55 -17.14 -6.97 -35.26
C PRO A 55 -15.94 -6.12 -35.68
N ALA A 56 -15.84 -5.75 -36.96
CA ALA A 56 -14.83 -4.81 -37.44
C ALA A 56 -14.99 -3.40 -36.84
N SER A 57 -16.14 -3.07 -36.24
CA SER A 57 -16.38 -1.76 -35.61
C SER A 57 -15.57 -1.52 -34.33
N VAL A 58 -14.92 -2.55 -33.78
CA VAL A 58 -14.00 -2.41 -32.63
C VAL A 58 -12.52 -2.42 -33.03
N ALA A 59 -12.21 -2.41 -34.33
CA ALA A 59 -10.84 -2.34 -34.83
C ALA A 59 -10.26 -0.93 -34.63
N GLU A 60 -9.06 -0.86 -34.04
CA GLU A 60 -8.32 0.37 -33.74
C GLU A 60 -6.84 0.17 -34.12
N ASP A 61 -6.09 1.27 -34.34
CA ASP A 61 -4.69 1.21 -34.76
C ASP A 61 -3.77 0.63 -33.64
N SER A 62 -4.15 0.79 -32.37
CA SER A 62 -3.50 0.21 -31.19
C SER A 62 -4.52 -0.52 -30.32
N MET A 63 -4.41 -1.85 -30.31
CA MET A 63 -5.35 -2.72 -29.60
C MET A 63 -4.72 -4.04 -29.16
N MET A 64 -5.43 -4.71 -28.25
CA MET A 64 -5.06 -6.01 -27.70
C MET A 64 -6.27 -6.94 -27.75
N LEU A 65 -6.08 -8.13 -28.33
CA LEU A 65 -7.06 -9.20 -28.44
C LEU A 65 -6.63 -10.37 -27.54
N THR A 66 -7.50 -10.77 -26.63
CA THR A 66 -7.30 -11.96 -25.79
C THR A 66 -8.41 -12.98 -26.07
N ALA A 67 -8.03 -14.19 -26.46
CA ALA A 67 -8.89 -15.36 -26.58
C ALA A 67 -8.47 -16.44 -25.59
N THR A 68 -9.42 -17.07 -24.89
CA THR A 68 -9.14 -18.03 -23.82
C THR A 68 -10.16 -19.16 -23.83
N ASP A 69 -9.70 -20.41 -23.76
CA ASP A 69 -10.46 -21.61 -23.45
C ASP A 69 -10.45 -21.74 -21.93
N VAL A 70 -11.54 -21.27 -21.32
CA VAL A 70 -11.66 -21.16 -19.87
C VAL A 70 -11.81 -22.55 -19.26
N GLU A 71 -12.51 -23.46 -19.93
CA GLU A 71 -12.63 -24.86 -19.49
C GLU A 71 -11.25 -25.52 -19.36
N ARG A 72 -10.38 -25.33 -20.35
CA ARG A 72 -9.01 -25.84 -20.29
C ARG A 72 -8.16 -25.14 -19.27
N GLN A 73 -8.24 -23.81 -19.18
CA GLN A 73 -7.51 -23.06 -18.16
C GLN A 73 -7.86 -23.51 -16.73
N LEU A 74 -9.14 -23.83 -16.49
CA LEU A 74 -9.62 -24.35 -15.20
C LEU A 74 -9.04 -25.73 -14.84
N GLU A 75 -8.53 -26.52 -15.80
CA GLU A 75 -7.84 -27.77 -15.48
C GLU A 75 -6.49 -27.53 -14.81
N ALA A 76 -5.88 -26.36 -15.03
CA ALA A 76 -4.64 -25.94 -14.40
C ALA A 76 -4.88 -25.37 -13.00
N ASP A 77 -3.96 -25.68 -12.11
CA ASP A 77 -4.12 -25.52 -10.67
C ASP A 77 -3.44 -24.19 -10.23
N GLU A 78 -3.77 -23.12 -10.97
CA GLU A 78 -3.11 -21.82 -10.95
C GLU A 78 -3.50 -20.96 -9.71
N PRO A 79 -2.54 -20.37 -8.99
CA PRO A 79 -2.77 -19.75 -7.68
C PRO A 79 -3.20 -18.27 -7.73
N HIS A 80 -4.48 -17.93 -8.05
CA HIS A 80 -4.98 -16.53 -7.99
C HIS A 80 -6.46 -16.33 -7.56
N GLU A 81 -6.78 -15.11 -7.08
CA GLU A 81 -8.11 -14.65 -6.60
C GLU A 81 -9.19 -14.73 -7.70
N ARG A 82 -10.27 -15.47 -7.43
CA ARG A 82 -11.40 -15.68 -8.35
C ARG A 82 -12.30 -14.43 -8.39
N ARG A 83 -12.06 -13.49 -9.32
CA ARG A 83 -13.04 -12.43 -9.63
C ARG A 83 -14.06 -12.91 -10.67
N PRO A 84 -15.35 -12.56 -10.55
CA PRO A 84 -16.38 -12.95 -11.53
C PRO A 84 -16.10 -12.35 -12.91
N PHE A 85 -16.39 -13.11 -13.98
CA PHE A 85 -16.11 -12.69 -15.37
C PHE A 85 -17.06 -11.60 -15.88
N GLY A 86 -18.25 -11.46 -15.30
CA GLY A 86 -19.30 -10.57 -15.77
C GLY A 86 -19.30 -9.16 -15.17
N GLY A 87 -18.28 -8.80 -14.37
CA GLY A 87 -18.30 -7.54 -13.62
C GLY A 87 -19.52 -7.48 -12.70
N ALA A 88 -20.50 -6.63 -13.03
CA ALA A 88 -21.73 -6.48 -12.27
C ALA A 88 -22.77 -7.60 -12.49
N PHE A 89 -22.66 -8.37 -13.57
CA PHE A 89 -23.53 -9.53 -13.84
C PHE A 89 -23.08 -10.81 -13.12
N GLU A 90 -22.03 -10.75 -12.28
CA GLU A 90 -21.55 -11.83 -11.40
C GLU A 90 -21.39 -13.23 -12.07
N ILE A 91 -21.10 -13.28 -13.38
CA ILE A 91 -20.98 -14.54 -14.14
C ILE A 91 -19.89 -15.45 -13.53
N GLU A 92 -20.31 -16.67 -13.17
CA GLU A 92 -19.45 -17.68 -12.54
C GLU A 92 -18.46 -18.27 -13.55
N PRO A 93 -17.17 -18.43 -13.20
CA PRO A 93 -16.18 -19.01 -14.10
C PRO A 93 -16.52 -20.37 -14.70
N GLU A 94 -17.14 -21.24 -13.92
CA GLU A 94 -17.51 -22.60 -14.34
C GLU A 94 -18.64 -22.63 -15.40
N SER A 95 -19.34 -21.51 -15.61
CA SER A 95 -20.37 -21.37 -16.64
C SER A 95 -19.81 -20.95 -18.00
N VAL A 96 -18.54 -20.55 -18.07
CA VAL A 96 -17.90 -20.02 -19.28
C VAL A 96 -16.99 -21.09 -19.89
N SER A 97 -17.29 -21.48 -21.12
CA SER A 97 -16.43 -22.36 -21.94
C SER A 97 -15.26 -21.59 -22.55
N LYS A 98 -15.55 -20.52 -23.31
CA LYS A 98 -14.54 -19.71 -23.98
C LYS A 98 -14.84 -18.23 -23.87
N LYS A 99 -13.80 -17.42 -23.94
CA LYS A 99 -13.86 -15.96 -23.85
C LYS A 99 -13.04 -15.32 -24.97
N ALA A 100 -13.54 -14.20 -25.50
CA ALA A 100 -12.75 -13.27 -26.29
C ALA A 100 -12.93 -11.84 -25.74
N LEU A 101 -11.88 -11.04 -25.74
CA LEU A 101 -11.87 -9.68 -25.19
C LEU A 101 -10.96 -8.79 -26.02
N VAL A 102 -11.46 -7.62 -26.39
CA VAL A 102 -10.69 -6.58 -27.07
C VAL A 102 -10.48 -5.40 -26.11
N TYR A 103 -9.25 -4.90 -26.08
CA TYR A 103 -8.85 -3.65 -25.42
C TYR A 103 -8.35 -2.68 -26.47
N ALA A 104 -8.67 -1.40 -26.32
CA ALA A 104 -8.16 -0.34 -27.19
C ALA A 104 -7.55 0.79 -26.37
N ASN A 105 -6.42 1.33 -26.83
CA ASN A 105 -5.58 2.29 -26.10
C ASN A 105 -5.45 3.68 -26.76
N GLU A 106 -5.99 3.89 -27.97
CA GLU A 106 -5.76 5.11 -28.78
C GLU A 106 -6.24 6.42 -28.12
N ASP A 107 -7.37 6.40 -27.38
CA ASP A 107 -7.96 7.56 -26.69
C ASP A 107 -8.13 7.31 -25.16
N GLY A 108 -7.26 6.46 -24.60
CA GLY A 108 -7.31 5.98 -23.21
C GLY A 108 -7.87 4.56 -23.09
N PHE A 109 -7.55 3.88 -21.98
CA PHE A 109 -7.90 2.48 -21.78
C PHE A 109 -9.41 2.24 -21.85
N SER A 110 -9.85 1.52 -22.88
CA SER A 110 -11.24 1.12 -23.09
C SER A 110 -11.37 -0.40 -23.29
N ARG A 111 -12.57 -0.92 -22.98
CA ARG A 111 -12.91 -2.35 -23.14
C ARG A 111 -14.11 -2.46 -24.08
N PRO A 112 -13.91 -2.22 -25.39
CA PRO A 112 -15.02 -2.07 -26.34
C PRO A 112 -15.96 -3.27 -26.34
N ILE A 113 -15.44 -4.49 -26.23
CA ILE A 113 -16.27 -5.70 -26.27
C ILE A 113 -15.64 -6.88 -25.51
N LYS A 114 -16.49 -7.66 -24.85
CA LYS A 114 -16.19 -8.98 -24.32
C LYS A 114 -17.23 -9.99 -24.77
N VAL A 115 -16.79 -11.10 -25.35
CA VAL A 115 -17.64 -12.21 -25.78
C VAL A 115 -17.36 -13.42 -24.90
N LEU A 116 -18.43 -14.07 -24.44
CA LEU A 116 -18.38 -15.29 -23.65
C LEU A 116 -19.26 -16.35 -24.33
N THR A 117 -18.83 -17.61 -24.27
CA THR A 117 -19.64 -18.78 -24.64
C THR A 117 -19.74 -19.72 -23.46
N GLY A 118 -20.84 -20.45 -23.33
CA GLY A 118 -21.03 -21.47 -22.30
C GLY A 118 -22.47 -21.52 -21.78
N ASP A 119 -22.71 -22.32 -20.74
CA ASP A 119 -24.00 -22.42 -20.06
C ASP A 119 -24.23 -21.22 -19.12
N ILE A 120 -24.32 -20.01 -19.68
CA ILE A 120 -24.39 -18.74 -18.93
C ILE A 120 -25.84 -18.28 -18.79
N GLU A 121 -26.33 -18.15 -17.56
CA GLU A 121 -27.63 -17.56 -17.25
C GLU A 121 -27.44 -16.19 -16.56
N LEU A 122 -27.97 -15.11 -17.14
CA LEU A 122 -27.94 -13.78 -16.52
C LEU A 122 -29.21 -13.52 -15.70
N GLU A 123 -29.04 -13.05 -14.47
CA GLU A 123 -30.15 -12.60 -13.63
C GLU A 123 -30.46 -11.12 -13.90
N GLY A 124 -31.74 -10.78 -14.14
CA GLY A 124 -32.16 -9.39 -14.31
C GLY A 124 -33.43 -9.20 -15.14
N ASP A 125 -33.90 -7.95 -15.23
CA ASP A 125 -34.91 -7.57 -16.20
C ASP A 125 -34.31 -7.59 -17.61
N ASN A 126 -34.95 -8.32 -18.53
CA ASN A 126 -34.51 -8.43 -19.91
C ASN A 126 -35.55 -7.90 -20.92
N GLU A 127 -35.07 -7.47 -22.08
CA GLU A 127 -35.90 -7.09 -23.22
C GLU A 127 -35.47 -7.87 -24.46
N SER A 128 -36.39 -8.60 -25.10
CA SER A 128 -36.10 -9.24 -26.39
C SER A 128 -35.96 -8.18 -27.49
N ARG A 129 -34.86 -8.23 -28.22
CA ARG A 129 -34.54 -7.34 -29.35
C ARG A 129 -34.10 -8.14 -30.57
N GLU A 130 -34.04 -7.46 -31.71
CA GLU A 130 -33.63 -8.03 -32.99
C GLU A 130 -32.63 -7.06 -33.63
N THR A 131 -31.49 -7.56 -34.09
CA THR A 131 -30.48 -6.77 -34.82
C THR A 131 -30.96 -6.40 -36.22
N ASP A 132 -30.23 -5.51 -36.91
CA ASP A 132 -30.54 -5.16 -38.30
C ASP A 132 -30.31 -6.35 -39.26
N GLY A 133 -29.40 -7.27 -38.93
CA GLY A 133 -29.22 -8.57 -39.59
C GLY A 133 -30.30 -9.61 -39.28
N GLY A 134 -31.23 -9.33 -38.35
CA GLY A 134 -32.36 -10.20 -38.01
C GLY A 134 -32.07 -11.26 -36.95
N VAL A 135 -31.02 -11.08 -36.14
CA VAL A 135 -30.68 -11.95 -35.01
C VAL A 135 -31.47 -11.52 -33.77
N SER A 136 -32.24 -12.43 -33.18
CA SER A 136 -32.98 -12.15 -31.94
C SER A 136 -32.10 -12.42 -30.72
N TYR A 137 -32.01 -11.48 -29.80
CA TYR A 137 -31.23 -11.61 -28.56
C TYR A 137 -31.98 -11.00 -27.36
N GLU A 138 -31.62 -11.40 -26.16
CA GLU A 138 -32.09 -10.82 -24.90
C GLU A 138 -31.12 -9.72 -24.45
N TYR A 139 -31.64 -8.50 -24.26
CA TYR A 139 -30.87 -7.34 -23.83
C TYR A 139 -31.04 -7.11 -22.33
N TYR A 140 -29.93 -6.94 -21.63
CA TYR A 140 -29.83 -6.64 -20.20
C TYR A 140 -29.04 -5.33 -19.99
N ASP A 141 -29.43 -4.56 -18.99
CA ASP A 141 -28.81 -3.28 -18.62
C ASP A 141 -28.75 -3.14 -17.10
N ASP A 142 -27.52 -3.20 -16.55
CA ASP A 142 -27.26 -3.04 -15.11
C ASP A 142 -26.93 -1.57 -14.74
N GLY A 143 -26.99 -0.64 -15.70
CA GLY A 143 -26.65 0.77 -15.51
C GLY A 143 -25.15 1.07 -15.47
N ARG A 144 -24.30 0.05 -15.64
CA ARG A 144 -22.83 0.16 -15.76
C ARG A 144 -22.26 -0.56 -16.97
N VAL A 145 -22.81 -1.72 -17.31
CA VAL A 145 -22.40 -2.56 -18.44
C VAL A 145 -23.68 -3.07 -19.10
N LEU A 146 -23.66 -3.18 -20.42
CA LEU A 146 -24.76 -3.76 -21.21
C LEU A 146 -24.42 -5.20 -21.57
N ALA A 147 -25.43 -6.07 -21.59
CA ALA A 147 -25.27 -7.46 -22.03
C ALA A 147 -26.31 -7.84 -23.07
N GLY A 148 -25.88 -8.59 -24.08
CA GLY A 148 -26.73 -9.25 -25.05
C GLY A 148 -26.53 -10.76 -24.97
N VAL A 149 -27.62 -11.52 -24.89
CA VAL A 149 -27.59 -12.99 -24.81
C VAL A 149 -28.36 -13.59 -25.97
N ALA A 150 -27.72 -14.45 -26.77
CA ALA A 150 -28.38 -15.24 -27.79
C ALA A 150 -27.80 -16.66 -27.81
N ASP A 151 -28.68 -17.65 -27.73
CA ASP A 151 -28.30 -19.06 -27.56
C ASP A 151 -27.28 -19.22 -26.40
N ASP A 152 -26.10 -19.76 -26.67
CA ASP A 152 -25.04 -20.00 -25.68
C ASP A 152 -23.97 -18.89 -25.68
N VAL A 153 -24.27 -17.71 -26.26
CA VAL A 153 -23.34 -16.59 -26.44
C VAL A 153 -23.80 -15.37 -25.64
N VAL A 154 -22.87 -14.78 -24.89
CA VAL A 154 -23.06 -13.53 -24.15
C VAL A 154 -22.07 -12.49 -24.63
N VAL A 155 -22.56 -11.34 -25.08
CA VAL A 155 -21.77 -10.18 -25.47
C VAL A 155 -21.92 -9.08 -24.43
N LEU A 156 -20.82 -8.59 -23.86
CA LEU A 156 -20.78 -7.46 -22.94
C LEU A 156 -20.09 -6.28 -23.60
N ALA A 157 -20.70 -5.10 -23.55
CA ALA A 157 -20.13 -3.86 -24.08
C ALA A 157 -20.68 -2.64 -23.31
N ASP A 158 -20.02 -1.49 -23.50
CA ASP A 158 -20.50 -0.21 -22.96
C ASP A 158 -21.63 0.39 -23.84
N GLU A 159 -21.64 0.05 -25.12
CA GLU A 159 -22.57 0.57 -26.10
C GLU A 159 -23.43 -0.55 -26.72
N ARG A 160 -24.71 -0.24 -26.91
CA ARG A 160 -25.65 -1.18 -27.51
C ARG A 160 -25.33 -1.47 -28.98
N GLU A 161 -24.84 -0.48 -29.71
CA GLU A 161 -24.49 -0.63 -31.14
C GLU A 161 -23.42 -1.71 -31.31
N THR A 162 -22.42 -1.76 -30.42
CA THR A 162 -21.40 -2.82 -30.38
C THR A 162 -21.98 -4.22 -30.13
N ILE A 163 -23.02 -4.34 -29.31
CA ILE A 163 -23.73 -5.63 -29.10
C ILE A 163 -24.46 -6.06 -30.37
N GLU A 164 -25.14 -5.12 -31.05
CA GLU A 164 -25.87 -5.40 -32.29
C GLU A 164 -24.89 -5.80 -33.41
N ASP A 165 -23.78 -5.08 -33.57
CA ASP A 165 -22.71 -5.38 -34.53
C ASP A 165 -22.07 -6.76 -34.26
N ALA A 166 -21.84 -7.12 -32.99
CA ALA A 166 -21.26 -8.41 -32.62
C ALA A 166 -22.14 -9.59 -33.04
N PHE A 167 -23.45 -9.50 -32.84
CA PHE A 167 -24.38 -10.54 -33.28
C PHE A 167 -24.53 -10.58 -34.80
N ASP A 168 -24.48 -9.44 -35.48
CA ASP A 168 -24.46 -9.38 -36.95
C ASP A 168 -23.15 -9.97 -37.51
N ALA A 169 -22.02 -9.81 -36.81
CA ALA A 169 -20.71 -10.40 -37.19
C ALA A 169 -20.74 -11.93 -37.05
N GLY A 170 -21.28 -12.44 -35.93
CA GLY A 170 -21.47 -13.88 -35.72
C GLY A 170 -22.46 -14.52 -36.71
N ALA A 171 -23.33 -13.72 -37.33
CA ALA A 171 -24.26 -14.16 -38.38
C ALA A 171 -23.72 -13.99 -39.82
N ASP A 172 -22.47 -13.54 -40.00
CA ASP A 172 -21.87 -13.20 -41.30
C ASP A 172 -22.63 -12.07 -42.05
N GLU A 173 -23.32 -11.19 -41.33
CA GLU A 173 -24.06 -10.05 -41.91
C GLU A 173 -23.26 -8.73 -41.89
N THR A 174 -22.17 -8.67 -41.11
CA THR A 174 -21.17 -7.58 -41.13
C THR A 174 -19.73 -8.13 -41.13
N GLU A 175 -18.75 -7.27 -41.42
CA GLU A 175 -17.32 -7.62 -41.46
C GLU A 175 -16.79 -7.92 -40.05
N ARG A 176 -16.01 -9.00 -39.90
CA ARG A 176 -15.41 -9.42 -38.62
C ARG A 176 -14.08 -8.72 -38.38
N LEU A 177 -13.67 -8.66 -37.10
CA LEU A 177 -12.41 -8.04 -36.68
C LEU A 177 -11.19 -8.64 -37.40
N LEU A 178 -11.11 -9.96 -37.49
CA LEU A 178 -9.97 -10.63 -38.14
C LEU A 178 -9.92 -10.41 -39.65
N GLU A 179 -11.06 -10.15 -40.30
CA GLU A 179 -11.12 -9.80 -41.72
C GLU A 179 -10.63 -8.37 -41.96
N ALA A 180 -10.94 -7.46 -41.04
CA ALA A 180 -10.46 -6.08 -41.07
C ALA A 180 -8.96 -5.99 -40.72
N GLU A 181 -8.51 -6.75 -39.73
CA GLU A 181 -7.17 -6.69 -39.15
C GLU A 181 -6.38 -7.98 -39.35
N SER A 182 -5.89 -8.16 -40.59
CA SER A 182 -5.13 -9.35 -41.00
C SER A 182 -3.87 -9.64 -40.18
N VAL A 183 -3.33 -8.65 -39.45
CA VAL A 183 -2.17 -8.86 -38.54
C VAL A 183 -2.58 -9.71 -37.33
N LEU A 184 -3.80 -9.52 -36.80
CA LEU A 184 -4.31 -10.36 -35.72
C LEU A 184 -4.54 -11.80 -36.18
N GLU A 185 -5.07 -11.97 -37.40
CA GLU A 185 -5.25 -13.29 -38.00
C GLU A 185 -3.89 -14.00 -38.16
N GLU A 186 -2.88 -13.33 -38.72
CA GLU A 186 -1.51 -13.83 -38.87
C GLU A 186 -0.90 -14.27 -37.52
N ALA A 187 -1.06 -13.45 -36.48
CA ALA A 187 -0.53 -13.75 -35.15
C ALA A 187 -1.23 -14.95 -34.50
N LEU A 188 -2.56 -15.05 -34.60
CA LEU A 188 -3.33 -16.18 -34.05
C LEU A 188 -3.02 -17.50 -34.78
N GLU A 189 -2.88 -17.47 -36.11
CA GLU A 189 -2.51 -18.66 -36.90
C GLU A 189 -1.11 -19.17 -36.57
N THR A 190 -0.19 -18.28 -36.19
CA THR A 190 1.18 -18.64 -35.84
C THR A 190 1.26 -19.48 -34.55
N TYR A 191 0.38 -19.20 -33.58
CA TYR A 191 0.34 -19.87 -32.28
C TYR A 191 -0.87 -20.80 -32.18
N ASP A 192 -1.03 -21.64 -33.22
CA ASP A 192 -2.13 -22.58 -33.30
C ASP A 192 -2.04 -23.69 -32.24
N GLY A 193 -3.15 -23.98 -31.55
CA GLY A 193 -3.30 -25.10 -30.62
C GLY A 193 -3.16 -24.72 -29.15
N VAL A 194 -2.97 -23.43 -28.85
CA VAL A 194 -2.91 -22.90 -27.49
C VAL A 194 -4.30 -22.82 -26.85
N ASP A 195 -4.37 -22.99 -25.53
CA ASP A 195 -5.61 -22.86 -24.75
C ASP A 195 -5.91 -21.40 -24.39
N SER A 196 -4.92 -20.50 -24.40
CA SER A 196 -5.15 -19.05 -24.39
C SER A 196 -4.17 -18.36 -25.32
N CYS A 197 -4.63 -17.34 -26.04
CA CYS A 197 -3.80 -16.49 -26.87
C CYS A 197 -4.11 -15.02 -26.61
N HIS A 198 -3.06 -14.22 -26.49
CA HIS A 198 -3.14 -12.78 -26.35
C HIS A 198 -2.28 -12.17 -27.45
N VAL A 199 -2.86 -11.29 -28.27
CA VAL A 199 -2.16 -10.58 -29.35
C VAL A 199 -2.29 -9.08 -29.11
N GLN A 200 -1.20 -8.34 -29.26
CA GLN A 200 -1.17 -6.89 -29.18
C GLN A 200 -0.54 -6.31 -30.45
N ILE A 201 -1.16 -5.26 -30.99
CA ILE A 201 -0.71 -4.51 -32.16
C ILE A 201 -0.71 -3.00 -31.86
N GLY A 202 0.11 -2.25 -32.59
CA GLY A 202 0.24 -0.79 -32.47
C GLY A 202 1.25 -0.34 -31.41
N ASP A 203 1.47 0.98 -31.36
CA ASP A 203 2.42 1.60 -30.43
C ASP A 203 1.78 1.77 -29.06
N ASP A 204 2.36 1.13 -28.06
CA ASP A 204 2.04 1.38 -26.67
C ASP A 204 3.35 1.69 -25.93
N GLU A 205 3.46 2.92 -25.41
CA GLU A 205 4.63 3.41 -24.66
C GLU A 205 4.90 2.57 -23.39
N ASP A 206 3.95 1.73 -22.96
CA ASP A 206 4.05 0.87 -21.78
C ASP A 206 4.57 -0.56 -22.06
N LEU A 207 4.99 -0.87 -23.31
CA LEU A 207 5.60 -2.16 -23.64
C LEU A 207 7.03 -2.29 -23.09
N HIS A 208 7.14 -2.81 -21.86
CA HIS A 208 8.43 -3.14 -21.23
C HIS A 208 9.06 -4.39 -21.86
N LEU A 209 9.82 -4.20 -22.93
CA LEU A 209 10.78 -5.19 -23.42
C LEU A 209 12.07 -5.16 -22.56
N PRO A 210 12.80 -6.29 -22.46
CA PRO A 210 14.04 -6.37 -21.67
C PRO A 210 15.21 -5.58 -22.28
N ILE A 211 15.00 -4.95 -23.44
CA ILE A 211 15.95 -4.04 -24.10
C ILE A 211 15.23 -2.80 -24.60
N ASP A 212 15.94 -1.67 -24.61
CA ASP A 212 15.51 -0.47 -25.35
C ASP A 212 15.60 -0.79 -26.85
N VAL A 213 14.49 -1.13 -27.47
CA VAL A 213 14.37 -1.09 -28.93
C VAL A 213 14.34 0.40 -29.29
N ASP A 214 15.21 0.86 -30.19
CA ASP A 214 15.24 2.28 -30.61
C ASP A 214 13.81 2.79 -30.82
N ASP A 215 13.46 3.96 -30.25
CA ASP A 215 12.14 4.63 -30.27
C ASP A 215 11.66 5.00 -31.71
N GLU A 216 11.72 4.07 -32.65
CA GLU A 216 11.06 4.17 -33.95
C GLU A 216 9.66 3.58 -33.78
N ASP A 217 8.65 4.45 -33.90
CA ASP A 217 7.18 4.22 -33.76
C ASP A 217 6.59 3.14 -34.72
N ASP A 218 7.38 2.15 -35.17
CA ASP A 218 6.97 1.09 -36.12
C ASP A 218 7.85 -0.19 -36.01
N ALA A 219 8.67 -0.34 -34.95
CA ALA A 219 9.65 -1.44 -34.89
C ALA A 219 9.01 -2.83 -34.72
N ILE A 220 7.86 -2.91 -34.05
CA ILE A 220 7.16 -4.15 -33.70
C ILE A 220 5.85 -4.23 -34.48
N ARG A 221 5.62 -5.34 -35.18
CA ARG A 221 4.36 -5.61 -35.90
C ARG A 221 3.29 -6.14 -34.97
N TYR A 222 3.66 -7.11 -34.12
CA TYR A 222 2.78 -7.63 -33.07
C TYR A 222 3.58 -8.30 -31.96
N LEU A 223 2.95 -8.36 -30.79
CA LEU A 223 3.36 -9.21 -29.67
C LEU A 223 2.29 -10.27 -29.45
N VAL A 224 2.72 -11.48 -29.16
CA VAL A 224 1.80 -12.58 -28.89
C VAL A 224 2.25 -13.40 -27.70
N HIS A 225 1.28 -13.79 -26.89
CA HIS A 225 1.47 -14.63 -25.73
C HIS A 225 0.46 -15.78 -25.78
N GLY A 226 0.98 -16.99 -25.94
CA GLY A 226 0.22 -18.23 -25.93
C GLY A 226 0.42 -19.01 -24.65
N THR A 227 -0.63 -19.65 -24.13
CA THR A 227 -0.54 -20.61 -23.04
C THR A 227 -1.24 -21.91 -23.39
N THR A 228 -0.64 -23.04 -23.04
CA THR A 228 -1.18 -24.38 -23.24
C THR A 228 -1.14 -25.14 -21.93
N VAL A 229 -2.28 -25.62 -21.47
CA VAL A 229 -2.43 -26.46 -20.28
C VAL A 229 -2.02 -27.88 -20.64
N VAL A 230 -0.89 -28.33 -20.09
CA VAL A 230 -0.38 -29.68 -20.33
C VAL A 230 -1.01 -30.67 -19.34
N ASP A 231 -1.06 -30.28 -18.07
CA ASP A 231 -1.75 -30.97 -16.97
C ASP A 231 -2.04 -29.98 -15.84
N SER A 232 -2.61 -30.46 -14.73
CA SER A 232 -2.97 -29.61 -13.59
C SER A 232 -1.81 -28.78 -13.04
N ASP A 233 -0.58 -29.29 -13.09
CA ASP A 233 0.60 -28.64 -12.49
C ASP A 233 1.57 -28.08 -13.54
N THR A 234 1.18 -28.05 -14.81
CA THR A 234 2.09 -27.74 -15.93
C THR A 234 1.40 -26.90 -16.99
N ILE A 235 1.93 -25.70 -17.22
CA ILE A 235 1.51 -24.81 -18.32
C ILE A 235 2.73 -24.55 -19.20
N GLU A 236 2.61 -24.78 -20.50
CA GLU A 236 3.55 -24.28 -21.49
C GLU A 236 3.17 -22.85 -21.86
N MET A 237 4.14 -21.95 -21.86
CA MET A 237 3.98 -20.56 -22.27
C MET A 237 4.88 -20.27 -23.45
N THR A 238 4.33 -19.53 -24.40
CA THR A 238 5.05 -19.06 -25.57
C THR A 238 4.89 -17.56 -25.70
N HIS A 239 6.00 -16.88 -25.97
CA HIS A 239 6.07 -15.44 -26.21
C HIS A 239 6.63 -15.21 -27.61
N GLY A 240 5.89 -14.51 -28.45
CA GLY A 240 6.29 -14.13 -29.80
C GLY A 240 6.43 -12.62 -29.93
N ILE A 241 7.52 -12.17 -30.55
CA ILE A 241 7.74 -10.77 -30.94
C ILE A 241 8.05 -10.75 -32.43
N GLU A 242 7.13 -10.22 -33.23
CA GLU A 242 7.35 -10.02 -34.65
C GLU A 242 7.81 -8.58 -34.90
N PHE A 243 9.01 -8.43 -35.47
CA PHE A 243 9.56 -7.13 -35.84
C PHE A 243 9.21 -6.73 -37.26
N ALA A 244 9.20 -5.43 -37.55
CA ALA A 244 9.03 -4.92 -38.90
C ALA A 244 10.21 -5.26 -39.83
N ASP A 245 11.40 -5.46 -39.26
CA ASP A 245 12.63 -5.76 -40.01
C ASP A 245 13.61 -6.64 -39.20
N GLU A 246 14.36 -7.49 -39.91
CA GLU A 246 15.35 -8.41 -39.33
C GLU A 246 16.47 -7.67 -38.55
N SER A 247 16.69 -6.39 -38.83
CA SER A 247 17.72 -5.60 -38.16
C SER A 247 17.44 -5.32 -36.67
N PHE A 248 16.19 -5.43 -36.24
CA PHE A 248 15.80 -5.30 -34.83
C PHE A 248 16.05 -6.60 -34.04
N VAL A 249 16.21 -7.74 -34.72
CA VAL A 249 16.49 -9.03 -34.09
C VAL A 249 17.98 -9.17 -33.80
N THR A 250 18.38 -8.85 -32.57
CA THR A 250 19.78 -8.89 -32.14
C THR A 250 20.08 -10.10 -31.25
N GLU A 251 21.35 -10.54 -31.21
CA GLU A 251 21.77 -11.56 -30.24
C GLU A 251 21.56 -11.09 -28.79
N GLU A 252 21.67 -9.78 -28.53
CA GLU A 252 21.42 -9.17 -27.23
C GLU A 252 19.95 -9.29 -26.80
N LEU A 253 19.00 -9.08 -27.72
CA LEU A 253 17.57 -9.32 -27.48
C LEU A 253 17.31 -10.78 -27.10
N VAL A 254 17.86 -11.73 -27.87
CA VAL A 254 17.67 -13.17 -27.64
C VAL A 254 18.23 -13.60 -26.28
N ASP A 255 19.44 -13.14 -25.95
CA ASP A 255 20.07 -13.44 -24.66
C ASP A 255 19.32 -12.78 -23.50
N ALA A 256 18.84 -11.54 -23.66
CA ALA A 256 18.07 -10.83 -22.65
C ALA A 256 16.72 -11.50 -22.38
N LEU A 257 15.99 -11.90 -23.43
CA LEU A 257 14.72 -12.61 -23.32
C LEU A 257 14.89 -13.99 -22.66
N GLY A 258 15.94 -14.73 -23.02
CA GLY A 258 16.26 -16.01 -22.38
C GLY A 258 16.64 -15.86 -20.90
N ALA A 259 17.40 -14.82 -20.56
CA ALA A 259 17.78 -14.53 -19.18
C ALA A 259 16.57 -14.12 -18.32
N ASP A 260 15.69 -13.27 -18.85
CA ASP A 260 14.50 -12.78 -18.17
C ASP A 260 13.51 -13.91 -17.86
N LEU A 261 13.19 -14.73 -18.86
CA LEU A 261 12.29 -15.87 -18.69
C LEU A 261 12.88 -16.98 -17.79
N GLY A 262 14.21 -17.00 -17.62
CA GLY A 262 14.91 -17.92 -16.72
C GLY A 262 14.73 -17.61 -15.23
N TYR A 263 14.19 -16.44 -14.86
CA TYR A 263 13.87 -16.09 -13.47
C TYR A 263 12.50 -16.58 -13.00
N MET A 264 11.74 -17.25 -13.87
CA MET A 264 10.47 -17.87 -13.50
C MET A 264 10.66 -19.30 -12.97
N ALA A 265 9.66 -19.78 -12.22
CA ALA A 265 9.55 -21.16 -11.77
C ALA A 265 9.26 -22.11 -12.95
N VAL A 266 10.30 -22.45 -13.70
CA VAL A 266 10.21 -23.26 -14.92
C VAL A 266 10.74 -24.69 -14.70
N LYS A 267 10.12 -25.67 -15.38
CA LYS A 267 10.59 -27.07 -15.37
C LYS A 267 11.90 -27.26 -16.12
N ASP A 268 12.10 -26.48 -17.17
CA ASP A 268 13.22 -26.58 -18.10
C ASP A 268 13.71 -25.17 -18.48
N GLU A 269 14.99 -25.06 -18.88
CA GLU A 269 15.56 -23.80 -19.36
C GLU A 269 14.73 -23.25 -20.54
N PRO A 270 14.41 -21.95 -20.55
CA PRO A 270 13.64 -21.35 -21.64
C PRO A 270 14.40 -21.49 -22.96
N THR A 271 13.65 -21.72 -24.03
CA THR A 271 14.19 -21.83 -25.38
C THR A 271 13.80 -20.59 -26.16
N VAL A 272 14.75 -19.98 -26.87
CA VAL A 272 14.48 -18.84 -27.76
C VAL A 272 14.87 -19.23 -29.18
N GLU A 273 13.91 -19.15 -30.09
CA GLU A 273 14.06 -19.43 -31.52
C GLU A 273 13.83 -18.15 -32.31
N VAL A 274 14.61 -17.97 -33.38
CA VAL A 274 14.50 -16.82 -34.29
C VAL A 274 14.19 -17.33 -35.68
N ASP A 275 13.07 -16.87 -36.25
CA ASP A 275 12.68 -17.12 -37.63
C ASP A 275 12.49 -15.79 -38.38
N GLU A 276 13.53 -15.37 -39.11
CA GLU A 276 13.58 -14.09 -39.82
C GLU A 276 13.28 -12.88 -38.90
N THR A 277 12.04 -12.38 -38.91
CA THR A 277 11.56 -11.25 -38.11
C THR A 277 10.87 -11.66 -36.81
N LEU A 278 10.58 -12.95 -36.62
CA LEU A 278 9.87 -13.48 -35.45
C LEU A 278 10.86 -14.03 -34.43
N VAL A 279 10.80 -13.52 -33.21
CA VAL A 279 11.48 -14.10 -32.04
C VAL A 279 10.45 -14.82 -31.19
N THR A 280 10.60 -16.13 -31.03
CA THR A 280 9.71 -16.95 -30.19
C THR A 280 10.49 -17.50 -29.00
N ALA A 281 10.02 -17.23 -27.79
CA ALA A 281 10.50 -17.85 -26.58
C ALA A 281 9.46 -18.80 -25.99
N THR A 282 9.87 -20.01 -25.65
CA THR A 282 9.00 -21.03 -25.04
C THR A 282 9.57 -21.48 -23.70
N LEU A 283 8.70 -21.58 -22.69
CA LEU A 283 9.02 -22.06 -21.35
C LEU A 283 7.88 -22.91 -20.80
N THR A 284 8.18 -23.71 -19.77
CA THR A 284 7.18 -24.56 -19.11
C THR A 284 7.14 -24.22 -17.63
N ARG A 285 6.02 -23.66 -17.14
CA ARG A 285 5.80 -23.36 -15.72
C ARG A 285 5.55 -24.63 -14.92
N ASP A 286 6.08 -24.65 -13.69
CA ASP A 286 5.81 -25.68 -12.69
C ASP A 286 4.90 -25.11 -11.59
N LEU A 287 3.59 -25.35 -11.70
CA LEU A 287 2.62 -24.78 -10.75
C LEU A 287 2.71 -25.44 -9.36
N GLU A 288 3.19 -26.69 -9.28
CA GLU A 288 3.47 -27.33 -7.99
C GLU A 288 4.60 -26.59 -7.28
N LEU A 289 5.69 -26.30 -7.98
CA LEU A 289 6.82 -25.52 -7.46
C LEU A 289 6.39 -24.10 -7.07
N GLU A 290 5.62 -23.42 -7.92
CA GLU A 290 5.14 -22.07 -7.62
C GLU A 290 4.29 -22.00 -6.35
N ARG A 291 3.41 -22.99 -6.14
CA ARG A 291 2.63 -23.07 -4.91
C ARG A 291 3.52 -23.35 -3.72
N ALA A 292 4.47 -24.28 -3.84
CA ALA A 292 5.42 -24.56 -2.78
C ALA A 292 6.21 -23.31 -2.37
N VAL A 293 6.70 -22.52 -3.34
CA VAL A 293 7.41 -21.25 -3.09
C VAL A 293 6.50 -20.20 -2.46
N ARG A 294 5.25 -20.07 -2.91
CA ARG A 294 4.29 -19.10 -2.35
C ARG A 294 3.82 -19.45 -0.94
N GLU A 295 3.73 -20.74 -0.64
CA GLU A 295 3.37 -21.24 0.69
C GLU A 295 4.57 -21.26 1.65
N HIS A 296 5.79 -21.24 1.12
CA HIS A 296 7.03 -21.21 1.91
C HIS A 296 7.20 -19.86 2.60
N ASP A 297 7.26 -19.87 3.94
CA ASP A 297 7.57 -18.66 4.72
C ASP A 297 9.08 -18.48 4.80
N SER A 298 9.64 -17.50 4.09
CA SER A 298 11.10 -17.26 4.13
C SER A 298 11.60 -16.89 5.54
N PRO A 299 12.77 -17.42 5.97
CA PRO A 299 13.40 -17.04 7.22
C PRO A 299 13.52 -15.54 7.42
N GLY A 300 13.16 -15.06 8.60
CA GLY A 300 13.16 -13.63 8.87
C GLY A 300 12.73 -13.26 10.27
N PHE A 301 12.26 -12.03 10.42
CA PHE A 301 11.98 -11.40 11.71
C PHE A 301 13.21 -11.45 12.63
N LEU A 302 14.28 -10.81 12.19
CA LEU A 302 15.58 -10.77 12.85
C LEU A 302 15.47 -10.11 14.24
N ARG A 303 15.79 -10.85 15.30
CA ARG A 303 15.72 -10.40 16.69
C ARG A 303 17.13 -10.38 17.29
N PRO A 304 17.84 -9.24 17.26
CA PRO A 304 19.12 -9.12 17.94
C PRO A 304 18.92 -9.22 19.46
N SER A 305 19.95 -9.72 20.15
CA SER A 305 19.98 -9.73 21.61
C SER A 305 19.75 -8.33 22.19
N ARG A 306 18.85 -8.21 23.18
CA ARG A 306 18.48 -6.90 23.78
C ARG A 306 19.59 -6.29 24.66
N ASN A 307 20.49 -7.12 25.16
CA ASN A 307 21.62 -6.69 25.99
C ASN A 307 22.89 -7.02 25.21
N ILE A 308 23.33 -6.09 24.38
CA ILE A 308 24.55 -6.23 23.59
C ILE A 308 25.72 -5.83 24.49
N ASP A 309 26.62 -6.77 24.77
CA ASP A 309 27.84 -6.53 25.55
C ASP A 309 29.01 -6.33 24.58
N PRO A 310 29.62 -5.12 24.50
CA PRO A 310 30.73 -4.85 23.59
C PRO A 310 31.99 -5.70 23.88
N ASP A 311 32.06 -6.39 25.02
CA ASP A 311 33.15 -7.31 25.35
C ASP A 311 32.93 -8.75 24.81
N ASP A 312 31.75 -9.06 24.22
CA ASP A 312 31.49 -10.35 23.58
C ASP A 312 32.22 -10.45 22.22
N ASP A 313 32.50 -11.69 21.77
CA ASP A 313 33.17 -11.92 20.49
C ASP A 313 32.19 -11.78 19.30
N VAL A 314 30.91 -12.15 19.49
CA VAL A 314 29.87 -12.17 18.45
C VAL A 314 28.52 -11.68 18.99
N LEU A 315 27.71 -11.08 18.12
CA LEU A 315 26.31 -10.77 18.33
C LEU A 315 25.44 -11.88 17.74
N GLU A 316 24.69 -12.57 18.60
CA GLU A 316 23.69 -13.54 18.17
C GLU A 316 22.36 -12.85 17.82
N ILE A 317 21.80 -13.17 16.65
CA ILE A 317 20.52 -12.68 16.14
C ILE A 317 19.60 -13.88 15.88
N GLU A 318 18.44 -13.93 16.55
CA GLU A 318 17.47 -15.01 16.39
C GLU A 318 16.57 -14.77 15.17
N LEU A 319 16.33 -15.82 14.38
CA LEU A 319 15.31 -15.84 13.33
C LEU A 319 13.93 -16.07 13.97
N GLY A 320 13.07 -15.06 13.92
CA GLY A 320 11.77 -15.10 14.59
C GLY A 320 10.64 -15.74 13.78
N ARG A 321 10.88 -16.17 12.53
CA ARG A 321 9.96 -16.94 11.67
C ARG A 321 10.71 -17.65 10.54
N GLY A 322 10.00 -18.55 9.86
CA GLY A 322 10.32 -19.08 8.54
C GLY A 322 10.61 -20.58 8.48
N ASP A 323 10.32 -21.16 7.32
CA ASP A 323 10.52 -22.55 6.97
C ASP A 323 12.00 -22.88 6.65
N PRO A 324 12.40 -24.17 6.71
CA PRO A 324 13.80 -24.57 6.62
C PRO A 324 14.44 -24.33 5.25
N THR A 325 15.21 -23.25 5.14
CA THR A 325 15.79 -22.76 3.88
C THR A 325 17.29 -23.05 3.82
N PRO A 326 17.83 -23.58 2.71
CA PRO A 326 19.27 -23.74 2.53
C PRO A 326 20.03 -22.41 2.65
N VAL A 327 21.14 -22.42 3.37
CA VAL A 327 21.98 -21.21 3.53
C VAL A 327 22.58 -20.73 2.21
N GLU A 328 22.69 -21.62 1.21
CA GLU A 328 23.16 -21.24 -0.13
C GLU A 328 22.19 -20.32 -0.88
N ASP A 329 20.90 -20.40 -0.56
CA ASP A 329 19.82 -19.57 -1.11
C ASP A 329 19.61 -18.28 -0.28
N LEU A 330 20.39 -18.12 0.80
CA LEU A 330 20.33 -16.99 1.71
C LEU A 330 21.58 -16.10 1.60
N THR A 331 21.33 -14.80 1.67
CA THR A 331 22.36 -13.76 1.67
C THR A 331 22.12 -12.81 2.83
N LEU A 332 23.09 -12.71 3.75
CA LEU A 332 23.07 -11.73 4.83
C LEU A 332 23.85 -10.49 4.37
N GLU A 333 23.24 -9.31 4.51
CA GLU A 333 23.87 -8.02 4.26
C GLU A 333 23.98 -7.20 5.54
N LEU A 334 25.13 -6.55 5.71
CA LEU A 334 25.40 -5.54 6.74
C LEU A 334 25.60 -4.19 6.03
N ASP A 335 24.75 -3.21 6.32
CA ASP A 335 24.72 -1.89 5.65
C ASP A 335 24.71 -1.95 4.12
N GLY A 336 24.07 -2.99 3.56
CA GLY A 336 23.97 -3.23 2.12
C GLY A 336 25.19 -3.88 1.49
N GLU A 337 26.13 -4.39 2.29
CA GLU A 337 27.26 -5.21 1.83
C GLU A 337 27.07 -6.67 2.26
N GLU A 338 27.23 -7.62 1.34
CA GLU A 338 27.18 -9.07 1.62
C GLU A 338 28.22 -9.45 2.69
N TYR A 339 27.75 -10.14 3.73
CA TYR A 339 28.55 -10.59 4.85
C TYR A 339 28.99 -12.04 4.69
N ASP A 340 30.15 -12.38 5.27
CA ASP A 340 30.81 -13.67 5.05
C ASP A 340 29.96 -14.83 5.62
N ARG A 341 29.43 -15.66 4.71
CA ARG A 341 28.62 -16.84 5.01
C ARG A 341 29.32 -17.85 5.92
N GLU A 342 30.65 -17.93 5.90
CA GLU A 342 31.37 -18.82 6.82
C GLU A 342 31.30 -18.34 8.28
N ILE A 343 31.00 -17.06 8.50
CA ILE A 343 30.84 -16.44 9.82
C ILE A 343 29.37 -16.54 10.24
N TRP A 344 28.46 -15.89 9.51
CA TRP A 344 27.11 -15.68 10.03
C TRP A 344 26.22 -16.91 10.07
N ALA A 345 26.47 -17.89 9.21
CA ALA A 345 25.68 -19.11 9.20
C ALA A 345 26.06 -20.07 10.33
N ASP A 346 27.14 -19.84 11.09
CA ASP A 346 27.67 -20.72 12.16
C ASP A 346 27.65 -22.23 11.79
N GLY A 347 28.00 -22.55 10.53
CA GLY A 347 28.01 -23.93 10.05
C GLY A 347 26.63 -24.59 9.88
N HIS A 348 25.54 -23.85 9.96
CA HIS A 348 24.21 -24.29 9.56
C HIS A 348 24.19 -24.61 8.06
N GLY A 349 23.55 -25.72 7.69
CA GLY A 349 23.26 -26.06 6.30
C GLY A 349 21.90 -25.53 5.83
N LYS A 350 21.00 -25.28 6.79
CA LYS A 350 19.68 -24.68 6.62
C LYS A 350 19.35 -23.80 7.81
N LEU A 351 18.52 -22.80 7.61
CA LEU A 351 18.00 -21.91 8.64
C LEU A 351 16.47 -21.98 8.70
N GLU A 352 15.94 -22.06 9.92
CA GLU A 352 14.49 -22.08 10.23
C GLU A 352 14.19 -21.16 11.43
N GLU A 353 12.90 -20.98 11.76
CA GLU A 353 12.47 -20.26 12.97
C GLU A 353 13.19 -20.78 14.23
N GLY A 354 13.80 -19.87 14.98
CA GLY A 354 14.50 -20.11 16.23
C GLY A 354 16.00 -20.39 16.09
N ASP A 355 16.52 -20.52 14.86
CA ASP A 355 17.96 -20.57 14.62
C ASP A 355 18.61 -19.19 14.87
N MET A 356 19.91 -19.24 15.19
CA MET A 356 20.72 -18.05 15.44
C MET A 356 21.68 -17.83 14.29
N ILE A 357 21.82 -16.58 13.87
CA ILE A 357 22.92 -16.13 13.01
C ILE A 357 23.87 -15.24 13.82
N GLU A 358 25.14 -15.24 13.45
CA GLU A 358 26.19 -14.52 14.17
C GLU A 358 26.73 -13.34 13.36
N VAL A 359 27.09 -12.26 14.04
CA VAL A 359 27.86 -11.15 13.47
C VAL A 359 29.05 -10.89 14.40
N ASP A 360 30.26 -10.76 13.88
CA ASP A 360 31.43 -10.44 14.71
C ASP A 360 31.20 -9.09 15.40
N MET A 361 31.44 -9.00 16.70
CA MET A 361 31.22 -7.75 17.45
C MET A 361 32.11 -6.59 16.96
N ASP A 362 33.26 -6.90 16.35
CA ASP A 362 34.12 -5.92 15.69
C ASP A 362 33.46 -5.23 14.47
N ASP A 363 32.44 -5.87 13.87
CA ASP A 363 31.65 -5.35 12.74
C ASP A 363 30.31 -4.73 13.19
N VAL A 364 29.98 -4.79 14.49
CA VAL A 364 28.75 -4.23 15.05
C VAL A 364 28.93 -2.74 15.37
N GLU A 365 28.39 -1.90 14.50
CA GLU A 365 28.39 -0.44 14.67
C GLU A 365 27.00 0.09 15.07
N PRO A 366 26.92 1.25 15.74
CA PRO A 366 25.67 1.98 15.91
C PRO A 366 24.92 2.15 14.58
N ASN A 367 23.60 1.97 14.64
CA ASN A 367 22.70 2.07 13.50
C ASN A 367 22.95 1.05 12.36
N LEU A 368 23.65 -0.05 12.63
CA LEU A 368 23.92 -1.12 11.67
C LEU A 368 22.62 -1.73 11.11
N SER A 369 22.41 -1.62 9.80
CA SER A 369 21.33 -2.29 9.10
C SER A 369 21.71 -3.73 8.80
N VAL A 370 20.88 -4.68 9.24
CA VAL A 370 21.06 -6.11 8.95
C VAL A 370 19.89 -6.56 8.10
N ARG A 371 20.17 -7.17 6.94
CA ARG A 371 19.13 -7.71 6.05
C ARG A 371 19.47 -9.14 5.65
N LEU A 372 18.49 -10.03 5.78
CA LEU A 372 18.55 -11.37 5.26
C LEU A 372 17.67 -11.45 4.01
N HIS A 373 18.29 -11.80 2.89
CA HIS A 373 17.62 -12.05 1.61
C HIS A 373 17.52 -13.55 1.36
N HIS A 374 16.40 -13.97 0.78
CA HIS A 374 16.15 -15.30 0.27
C HIS A 374 15.82 -15.18 -1.21
N ASP A 375 16.72 -15.69 -2.05
CA ASP A 375 16.52 -15.80 -3.48
C ASP A 375 15.88 -17.15 -3.80
N HIS A 376 14.73 -17.14 -4.48
CA HIS A 376 13.97 -18.33 -4.84
C HIS A 376 13.45 -18.22 -6.29
N GLU A 377 12.85 -19.30 -6.82
CA GLU A 377 12.46 -19.37 -8.24
C GLU A 377 11.32 -18.40 -8.66
N LEU A 378 10.81 -17.59 -7.73
CA LEU A 378 9.78 -16.56 -7.99
C LEU A 378 10.27 -15.14 -7.66
N GLY A 379 11.56 -14.96 -7.46
CA GLY A 379 12.18 -13.68 -7.13
C GLY A 379 12.90 -13.72 -5.79
N SER A 380 12.89 -12.59 -5.08
CA SER A 380 13.55 -12.50 -3.78
C SER A 380 12.60 -11.99 -2.71
N SER A 381 12.79 -12.50 -1.50
CA SER A 381 12.14 -12.00 -0.30
C SER A 381 13.20 -11.59 0.71
N GLY A 382 12.87 -10.67 1.62
CA GLY A 382 13.86 -10.18 2.57
C GLY A 382 13.25 -9.78 3.90
N SER A 383 14.08 -9.85 4.95
CA SER A 383 13.76 -9.39 6.28
C SER A 383 14.92 -8.56 6.82
N GLY A 384 14.62 -7.37 7.33
CA GLY A 384 15.62 -6.46 7.88
C GLY A 384 15.37 -6.08 9.33
N THR A 385 16.43 -5.65 10.01
CA THR A 385 16.39 -4.99 11.32
C THR A 385 17.52 -3.96 11.40
N THR A 386 17.47 -3.09 12.40
CA THR A 386 18.56 -2.15 12.69
C THR A 386 19.02 -2.33 14.12
N ILE A 387 20.32 -2.50 14.30
CA ILE A 387 20.97 -2.77 15.57
C ILE A 387 21.54 -1.46 16.12
N LEU A 388 21.48 -1.28 17.45
CA LEU A 388 22.02 -0.08 18.12
C LEU A 388 21.52 1.25 17.50
N SER A 389 20.25 1.32 17.09
CA SER A 389 19.62 2.52 16.52
C SER A 389 19.11 3.51 17.57
N HIS A 390 19.14 3.13 18.85
CA HIS A 390 18.56 3.93 19.92
C HIS A 390 19.45 3.87 21.16
N PHE A 391 20.06 5.00 21.47
CA PHE A 391 20.81 5.22 22.69
C PHE A 391 20.11 6.25 23.58
N ARG A 392 20.34 6.14 24.88
CA ARG A 392 19.81 7.01 25.91
C ARG A 392 20.66 8.27 25.99
N PHE A 393 20.07 9.38 25.59
CA PHE A 393 20.59 10.72 25.85
C PHE A 393 19.65 11.48 26.78
N THR A 394 20.20 12.19 27.75
CA THR A 394 19.46 13.17 28.55
C THR A 394 19.74 14.55 28.00
N PHE A 395 18.70 15.36 27.78
CA PHE A 395 18.83 16.68 27.19
C PHE A 395 18.38 17.76 28.16
N ASP A 396 19.17 18.82 28.25
CA ASP A 396 18.87 20.05 28.98
C ASP A 396 18.87 21.21 27.98
N TYR A 397 17.72 21.88 27.83
CA TYR A 397 17.56 22.98 26.89
C TYR A 397 17.41 24.31 27.63
N ASP A 398 18.31 25.24 27.34
CA ASP A 398 18.27 26.62 27.83
C ASP A 398 17.78 27.54 26.70
N VAL A 399 16.56 28.05 26.85
CA VAL A 399 15.89 28.94 25.88
C VAL A 399 16.56 30.32 25.77
N ASP A 400 17.19 30.79 26.85
CA ASP A 400 17.75 32.15 26.91
C ASP A 400 19.09 32.24 26.17
N SER A 401 19.83 31.13 26.17
CA SER A 401 21.09 30.96 25.44
C SER A 401 20.94 30.15 24.14
N GLU A 402 19.72 29.71 23.80
CA GLU A 402 19.42 28.89 22.62
C GLU A 402 20.38 27.69 22.50
N THR A 403 20.60 27.00 23.63
CA THR A 403 21.63 25.97 23.76
C THR A 403 21.05 24.68 24.33
N VAL A 404 21.38 23.54 23.71
CA VAL A 404 21.06 22.20 24.22
C VAL A 404 22.34 21.54 24.71
N THR A 405 22.29 20.98 25.93
CA THR A 405 23.31 20.05 26.44
C THR A 405 22.77 18.63 26.37
N ALA A 406 23.48 17.75 25.68
CA ALA A 406 23.18 16.31 25.61
C ALA A 406 24.18 15.55 26.48
N GLU A 407 23.68 14.70 27.39
CA GLU A 407 24.47 13.79 28.23
C GLU A 407 24.24 12.34 27.77
N TYR A 408 25.33 11.63 27.47
CA TYR A 408 25.26 10.23 27.07
C TYR A 408 24.97 9.32 28.28
N GLY A 409 24.03 8.39 28.13
CA GLY A 409 23.46 7.64 29.23
C GLY A 409 23.78 6.16 29.26
N ASP A 410 24.26 5.54 28.18
CA ASP A 410 24.44 4.09 28.10
C ASP A 410 25.86 3.62 28.40
N GLU A 411 25.99 2.31 28.64
CA GLU A 411 27.27 1.65 28.97
C GLU A 411 28.09 1.30 27.72
N TYR A 412 27.46 1.19 26.55
CA TYR A 412 28.12 0.90 25.28
C TYR A 412 29.03 2.08 24.88
N PRO A 413 30.32 1.89 24.56
CA PRO A 413 31.19 2.99 24.18
C PRO A 413 30.88 3.48 22.76
N LEU A 414 30.86 4.80 22.54
CA LEU A 414 30.74 5.40 21.20
C LEU A 414 32.02 6.15 20.83
N ASP A 415 32.42 6.08 19.56
CA ASP A 415 33.48 6.92 19.02
C ASP A 415 32.94 8.34 18.79
N GLY A 416 33.39 9.32 19.58
CA GLY A 416 32.90 10.68 19.52
C GLY A 416 33.22 11.41 18.22
N ASP A 417 34.23 10.94 17.48
CA ASP A 417 34.54 11.41 16.13
C ASP A 417 33.47 11.03 15.09
N ARG A 418 32.48 10.20 15.47
CA ARG A 418 31.36 9.79 14.62
C ARG A 418 30.01 10.26 15.14
N VAL A 419 29.96 10.89 16.33
CA VAL A 419 28.71 11.39 16.92
C VAL A 419 28.50 12.87 16.61
N PHE A 420 27.38 13.19 15.97
CA PHE A 420 26.99 14.56 15.62
C PHE A 420 25.73 14.99 16.37
N LEU A 421 25.62 16.28 16.65
CA LEU A 421 24.39 16.93 17.08
C LEU A 421 23.92 17.87 15.97
N ALA A 422 22.66 17.76 15.57
CA ALA A 422 22.05 18.63 14.57
C ALA A 422 20.66 19.08 15.00
N ALA A 423 20.33 20.36 14.81
CA ALA A 423 19.01 20.92 15.05
C ALA A 423 18.32 21.23 13.72
N TYR A 424 17.07 20.81 13.60
CA TYR A 424 16.23 21.01 12.43
C TYR A 424 15.00 21.83 12.82
N GLU A 425 14.64 22.80 11.99
CA GLU A 425 13.35 23.49 12.09
C GLU A 425 12.24 22.45 11.83
N GLU A 426 11.25 22.39 12.72
CA GLU A 426 10.13 21.45 12.54
C GLU A 426 9.21 21.95 11.41
N ARG A 427 9.22 21.27 10.24
CA ARG A 427 8.26 21.48 9.15
C ARG A 427 7.67 20.20 8.57
N HIS A 428 6.46 20.37 8.04
CA HIS A 428 5.51 19.36 7.54
C HIS A 428 6.10 18.27 6.64
N HIS A 429 5.61 17.05 6.86
CA HIS A 429 5.76 15.83 6.05
C HIS A 429 6.47 16.02 4.69
N TYR A 430 7.75 15.69 4.64
CA TYR A 430 8.49 15.60 3.38
C TYR A 430 7.90 14.48 2.50
N ARG A 431 7.79 14.74 1.19
CA ARG A 431 7.48 13.68 0.24
C ARG A 431 8.73 12.79 0.07
N PRO A 432 8.56 11.47 -0.06
CA PRO A 432 9.67 10.59 -0.42
C PRO A 432 10.36 11.11 -1.69
N GLY A 433 11.68 11.34 -1.65
CA GLY A 433 12.49 11.75 -2.81
C GLY A 433 12.92 13.22 -2.89
N GLU A 434 12.52 14.08 -1.93
CA GLU A 434 13.13 15.41 -1.78
C GLU A 434 14.38 15.32 -0.88
N ASP A 435 15.45 16.07 -1.22
CA ASP A 435 16.66 16.16 -0.40
C ASP A 435 16.29 16.60 1.02
N GLU A 436 16.83 15.92 2.04
CA GLU A 436 16.59 16.26 3.44
C GLU A 436 17.07 17.71 3.69
N PRO A 437 16.29 18.55 4.40
CA PRO A 437 16.68 19.94 4.67
C PRO A 437 18.06 20.02 5.33
N GLU A 438 18.82 21.08 5.05
CA GLU A 438 20.06 21.33 5.78
C GLU A 438 19.74 21.65 7.26
N PRO A 439 20.53 21.14 8.22
CA PRO A 439 20.32 21.46 9.62
C PRO A 439 20.53 22.95 9.87
N ARG A 440 19.72 23.50 10.77
CA ARG A 440 19.82 24.89 11.22
C ARG A 440 21.14 25.14 11.96
N ALA A 441 21.51 24.19 12.81
CA ALA A 441 22.74 24.20 13.58
C ALA A 441 23.29 22.78 13.66
N GLU A 442 24.60 22.64 13.63
CA GLU A 442 25.29 21.36 13.78
C GLU A 442 26.55 21.52 14.65
N SER A 443 26.92 20.46 15.36
CA SER A 443 28.08 20.40 16.24
C SER A 443 28.60 18.98 16.34
N GLN A 444 29.90 18.84 16.52
CA GLN A 444 30.56 17.58 16.88
C GLN A 444 31.33 17.80 18.19
N PRO A 445 30.66 17.67 19.36
CA PRO A 445 31.23 18.14 20.61
C PRO A 445 32.24 17.17 21.26
N TRP A 446 32.34 15.93 20.77
CA TRP A 446 33.15 14.86 21.38
C TRP A 446 34.35 14.42 20.51
N THR A 447 34.92 15.32 19.70
CA THR A 447 36.07 15.00 18.83
C THR A 447 37.29 14.51 19.63
N ASP A 448 37.99 13.49 19.12
CA ASP A 448 39.14 12.81 19.73
C ASP A 448 38.83 12.11 21.09
N GLU A 449 37.56 11.79 21.38
CA GLU A 449 37.11 11.18 22.64
C GLU A 449 36.23 9.93 22.41
N THR A 450 36.28 8.97 23.34
CA THR A 450 35.32 7.85 23.38
C THR A 450 34.25 8.19 24.41
N LEU A 451 33.00 8.33 23.98
CA LEU A 451 31.89 8.63 24.87
C LEU A 451 31.60 7.46 25.79
N SER A 452 31.47 7.79 27.06
CA SER A 452 31.03 6.93 28.14
C SER A 452 29.86 7.59 28.88
N SER A 453 29.09 6.80 29.64
CA SER A 453 27.97 7.34 30.42
C SER A 453 28.40 8.53 31.29
N GLY A 454 27.67 9.64 31.16
CA GLY A 454 27.88 10.92 31.85
C GLY A 454 28.67 11.95 31.05
N ASP A 455 29.20 11.61 29.87
CA ASP A 455 29.88 12.58 29.01
C ASP A 455 28.85 13.52 28.36
N THR A 456 29.18 14.81 28.34
CA THR A 456 28.27 15.87 27.88
C THR A 456 28.80 16.60 26.66
N GLY A 457 27.89 17.00 25.78
CA GLY A 457 28.17 17.77 24.59
C GLY A 457 27.13 18.88 24.42
N THR A 458 27.50 19.95 23.72
CA THR A 458 26.66 21.14 23.59
C THR A 458 26.41 21.48 22.13
N LEU A 459 25.17 21.89 21.83
CA LEU A 459 24.75 22.44 20.55
C LEU A 459 24.17 23.84 20.80
N GLU A 460 24.78 24.85 20.18
CA GLU A 460 24.30 26.25 20.20
C GLU A 460 23.43 26.54 18.97
N GLY A 461 22.56 27.55 19.04
CA GLY A 461 21.72 27.99 17.91
C GLY A 461 20.41 27.22 17.77
N VAL A 462 19.93 26.63 18.87
CA VAL A 462 18.70 25.82 18.93
C VAL A 462 17.52 26.69 19.35
N GLN A 463 16.49 26.72 18.50
CA GLN A 463 15.26 27.46 18.78
C GLN A 463 14.16 26.59 19.39
N PRO A 464 13.20 27.21 20.10
CA PRO A 464 11.97 26.52 20.48
C PRO A 464 11.30 25.93 19.23
N GLY A 465 10.84 24.69 19.33
CA GLY A 465 10.24 23.94 18.22
C GLY A 465 11.22 23.00 17.52
N ASP A 466 12.53 23.30 17.55
CA ASP A 466 13.52 22.53 16.80
C ASP A 466 13.56 21.05 17.24
N ARG A 467 13.74 20.16 16.26
CA ARG A 467 14.08 18.75 16.49
C ARG A 467 15.59 18.61 16.48
N ILE A 468 16.14 18.16 17.59
CA ILE A 468 17.54 17.80 17.74
C ILE A 468 17.68 16.31 17.41
N VAL A 469 18.61 16.00 16.52
CA VAL A 469 19.05 14.65 16.19
C VAL A 469 20.47 14.47 16.74
N VAL A 470 20.68 13.35 17.42
CA VAL A 470 22.01 12.81 17.69
C VAL A 470 22.26 11.76 16.61
N GLY A 471 23.20 12.03 15.72
CA GLY A 471 23.48 11.21 14.55
C GLY A 471 24.80 10.45 14.66
N TRP A 472 24.87 9.28 14.03
CA TRP A 472 26.08 8.46 13.88
C TRP A 472 26.57 8.54 12.42
N ASP A 473 27.83 8.96 12.20
CA ASP A 473 28.45 9.23 10.89
C ASP A 473 27.76 10.26 9.99
N GLY A 474 26.72 10.91 10.50
CA GLY A 474 25.98 11.94 9.79
C GLY A 474 25.02 12.68 10.69
N THR A 475 24.32 13.64 10.10
CA THR A 475 23.32 14.47 10.79
C THR A 475 21.90 14.12 10.38
N SER A 476 21.73 13.22 9.40
CA SER A 476 20.41 12.97 8.82
C SER A 476 19.47 12.27 9.79
N SER A 477 18.17 12.29 9.50
CA SER A 477 17.19 11.54 10.28
C SER A 477 17.43 10.03 10.25
N GLN A 478 18.05 9.51 9.19
CA GLN A 478 18.40 8.08 9.06
C GLN A 478 19.58 7.70 9.95
N ASP A 479 20.49 8.65 10.21
CA ASP A 479 21.66 8.46 11.08
C ASP A 479 21.32 8.56 12.57
N SER A 480 20.05 8.85 12.90
CA SER A 480 19.63 9.17 14.27
C SER A 480 19.77 7.99 15.21
N ILE A 481 20.67 8.14 16.19
CA ILE A 481 20.84 7.26 17.34
C ILE A 481 20.18 7.81 18.62
N GLY A 482 19.69 9.06 18.56
CA GLY A 482 18.93 9.71 19.60
C GLY A 482 18.24 10.96 19.06
N HIS A 483 17.16 11.40 19.72
CA HIS A 483 16.48 12.62 19.34
C HIS A 483 15.87 13.34 20.54
N PHE A 484 15.69 14.65 20.38
CA PHE A 484 15.06 15.52 21.36
C PHE A 484 14.29 16.61 20.64
N ARG A 485 13.27 17.17 21.30
CA ARG A 485 12.56 18.34 20.78
C ARG A 485 12.75 19.48 21.77
N ALA A 486 13.35 20.57 21.33
CA ALA A 486 13.47 21.79 22.12
C ALA A 486 12.07 22.39 22.29
N ARG A 487 11.43 22.11 23.42
CA ARG A 487 10.07 22.61 23.67
C ARG A 487 10.16 24.08 24.10
N PRO A 488 9.23 24.94 23.66
CA PRO A 488 9.11 26.26 24.23
C PRO A 488 8.85 26.18 25.75
N PRO A 489 9.19 27.24 26.49
CA PRO A 489 8.99 27.29 27.94
C PRO A 489 7.52 27.12 28.30
N GLY A 490 7.28 26.32 29.35
CA GLY A 490 5.97 26.20 29.98
C GLY A 490 5.02 25.16 29.42
N ARG A 491 3.86 25.07 30.06
CA ARG A 491 2.70 24.26 29.66
C ARG A 491 1.45 25.08 29.89
N VAL A 492 0.41 24.83 29.10
CA VAL A 492 -0.88 25.50 29.29
C VAL A 492 -1.92 24.47 29.66
N ARG A 493 -2.61 24.73 30.76
CA ARG A 493 -3.82 24.03 31.16
C ARG A 493 -5.02 24.80 30.62
N PHE A 494 -5.93 24.10 29.97
CA PHE A 494 -7.17 24.67 29.47
C PHE A 494 -8.33 24.14 30.29
N ASP A 495 -9.20 25.04 30.72
CA ASP A 495 -10.49 24.76 31.33
C ASP A 495 -11.56 25.45 30.47
N TYR A 496 -12.72 24.84 30.27
CA TYR A 496 -13.78 25.39 29.41
C TYR A 496 -15.13 25.35 30.13
N GLU A 497 -15.82 26.48 30.20
CA GLU A 497 -17.15 26.64 30.79
C GLU A 497 -18.21 26.66 29.68
N TYR A 498 -18.96 25.57 29.54
CA TYR A 498 -19.90 25.36 28.42
C TYR A 498 -21.16 26.23 28.47
N GLU A 499 -21.58 26.71 29.64
CA GLU A 499 -22.74 27.63 29.76
C GLU A 499 -22.42 28.99 29.14
N SER A 500 -21.23 29.52 29.44
CA SER A 500 -20.79 30.85 29.02
C SER A 500 -19.90 30.85 27.79
N GLU A 501 -19.57 29.67 27.25
CA GLU A 501 -18.63 29.46 26.14
C GLU A 501 -17.29 30.15 26.40
N THR A 502 -16.83 30.09 27.65
CA THR A 502 -15.60 30.75 28.11
C THR A 502 -14.48 29.74 28.29
N LEU A 503 -13.38 29.97 27.59
CA LEU A 503 -12.13 29.23 27.72
C LEU A 503 -11.19 29.95 28.69
N SER A 504 -10.77 29.27 29.75
CA SER A 504 -9.68 29.70 30.64
C SER A 504 -8.38 29.00 30.26
N ALA A 505 -7.33 29.78 29.96
CA ALA A 505 -6.00 29.27 29.65
C ALA A 505 -5.02 29.67 30.75
N THR A 506 -4.54 28.69 31.54
CA THR A 506 -3.58 28.89 32.63
C THR A 506 -2.18 28.44 32.20
N LEU A 507 -1.24 29.38 32.16
CA LEU A 507 0.16 29.14 31.79
C LEU A 507 1.00 28.75 33.02
N GLU A 508 1.59 27.56 33.00
CA GLU A 508 2.52 27.04 34.01
C GLU A 508 3.96 27.17 33.52
N LEU A 509 4.80 27.86 34.30
CA LEU A 509 6.19 28.18 33.98
C LEU A 509 7.15 27.75 35.09
N GLU A 510 8.40 27.48 34.71
CA GLU A 510 9.51 27.31 35.65
C GLU A 510 10.06 28.65 36.13
N ASP A 511 10.24 29.60 35.20
CA ASP A 511 10.71 30.97 35.44
C ASP A 511 9.76 32.01 34.83
N GLU A 512 9.80 33.25 35.32
CA GLU A 512 9.04 34.37 34.73
C GLU A 512 9.48 34.66 33.29
N ARG A 513 8.52 34.94 32.40
CA ARG A 513 8.78 35.19 30.97
C ARG A 513 8.01 36.41 30.48
N SER A 514 8.41 36.95 29.32
CA SER A 514 7.72 38.08 28.69
C SER A 514 6.35 37.63 28.17
N ALA A 515 5.29 38.41 28.43
CA ALA A 515 3.94 38.02 28.06
C ALA A 515 3.71 38.07 26.54
N ASP A 516 4.41 38.95 25.82
CA ASP A 516 4.36 39.09 24.36
C ASP A 516 4.94 37.90 23.59
N ARG A 517 5.62 36.97 24.29
CA ARG A 517 6.10 35.72 23.68
C ARG A 517 5.00 34.69 23.51
N TYR A 518 3.90 34.79 24.24
CA TYR A 518 2.81 33.83 24.22
C TYR A 518 1.58 34.43 23.56
N GLU A 519 1.03 33.70 22.59
CA GLU A 519 -0.21 34.08 21.92
C GLU A 519 -1.18 32.90 21.95
N LEU A 520 -2.43 33.19 22.32
CA LEU A 520 -3.54 32.25 22.27
C LEU A 520 -4.29 32.44 20.95
N LEU A 521 -4.32 31.38 20.14
CA LEU A 521 -5.03 31.29 18.89
C LEU A 521 -6.30 30.44 19.06
N VAL A 522 -7.38 30.85 18.43
CA VAL A 522 -8.64 30.11 18.27
C VAL A 522 -8.89 29.98 16.77
N ASP A 523 -8.90 28.75 16.25
CA ASP A 523 -9.00 28.45 14.82
C ASP A 523 -7.95 29.21 13.98
N ASP A 524 -6.70 29.20 14.46
CA ASP A 524 -5.53 29.89 13.88
C ASP A 524 -5.62 31.43 13.85
N GLU A 525 -6.62 32.03 14.51
CA GLU A 525 -6.75 33.49 14.67
C GLU A 525 -6.46 33.92 16.12
N PRO A 526 -5.76 35.05 16.36
CA PRO A 526 -5.52 35.56 17.71
C PRO A 526 -6.82 35.82 18.47
N ALA A 527 -6.92 35.29 19.70
CA ALA A 527 -8.05 35.52 20.58
C ALA A 527 -8.16 37.00 21.01
N ASP A 528 -9.38 37.43 21.36
CA ASP A 528 -9.69 38.81 21.78
C ASP A 528 -8.99 39.25 23.07
N THR A 529 -8.54 38.31 23.90
CA THR A 529 -7.80 38.55 25.14
C THR A 529 -6.51 37.76 25.13
N GLN A 530 -5.39 38.45 25.33
CA GLN A 530 -4.04 37.87 25.36
C GLN A 530 -3.35 38.13 26.70
N TRP A 531 -2.33 37.34 27.05
CA TRP A 531 -1.53 37.58 28.27
C TRP A 531 -0.87 38.96 28.28
N VAL A 532 -0.48 39.48 27.11
CA VAL A 532 0.13 40.80 26.94
C VAL A 532 -0.80 41.97 27.29
N ASP A 533 -2.12 41.74 27.25
CA ASP A 533 -3.12 42.75 27.62
C ASP A 533 -3.18 42.95 29.14
N GLU A 534 -2.92 41.88 29.90
CA GLU A 534 -3.00 41.86 31.37
C GLU A 534 -1.67 42.24 32.03
N ALA A 535 -0.54 41.80 31.47
CA ALA A 535 0.78 42.05 32.04
C ALA A 535 1.89 42.10 30.98
N THR A 536 3.01 42.76 31.31
CA THR A 536 4.23 42.71 30.47
C THR A 536 5.02 41.42 30.66
N THR A 537 4.84 40.74 31.79
CA THR A 537 5.53 39.50 32.16
C THR A 537 4.52 38.54 32.76
N VAL A 538 4.67 37.25 32.43
CA VAL A 538 3.85 36.15 32.95
C VAL A 538 4.64 35.35 33.98
N GLU A 539 4.01 35.10 35.12
CA GLU A 539 4.47 34.17 36.15
C GLU A 539 3.68 32.85 36.04
N SER A 540 4.20 31.78 36.64
CA SER A 540 3.50 30.49 36.69
C SER A 540 2.12 30.63 37.35
N GLY A 541 1.08 30.11 36.69
CA GLY A 541 -0.32 30.24 37.09
C GLY A 541 -1.06 31.44 36.51
N ALA A 542 -0.44 32.24 35.63
CA ALA A 542 -1.12 33.33 34.93
C ALA A 542 -2.25 32.78 34.06
N THR A 543 -3.47 33.29 34.28
CA THR A 543 -4.69 32.82 33.59
C THR A 543 -5.32 33.95 32.81
N ILE A 544 -5.76 33.66 31.60
CA ILE A 544 -6.63 34.53 30.78
C ILE A 544 -7.93 33.80 30.48
N ASP A 545 -9.02 34.56 30.35
CA ASP A 545 -10.35 34.05 30.02
C ASP A 545 -10.77 34.65 28.68
N VAL A 546 -11.17 33.79 27.73
CA VAL A 546 -11.67 34.17 26.41
C VAL A 546 -13.11 33.71 26.30
N SER A 547 -14.04 34.66 26.13
CA SER A 547 -15.46 34.37 25.94
C SER A 547 -15.80 34.07 24.48
N ASP A 548 -16.99 33.51 24.26
CA ASP A 548 -17.55 33.23 22.93
C ASP A 548 -16.67 32.29 22.07
N VAL A 549 -15.93 31.36 22.70
CA VAL A 549 -15.13 30.34 21.98
C VAL A 549 -16.02 29.14 21.65
N PRO A 550 -16.30 28.82 20.38
CA PRO A 550 -17.18 27.71 20.04
C PRO A 550 -16.63 26.35 20.47
N VAL A 551 -17.53 25.40 20.76
CA VAL A 551 -17.16 23.99 20.94
C VAL A 551 -16.61 23.44 19.62
N GLY A 552 -15.53 22.68 19.71
CA GLY A 552 -14.85 22.10 18.56
C GLY A 552 -13.80 22.98 17.89
N SER A 553 -13.67 24.25 18.29
CA SER A 553 -12.60 25.14 17.80
C SER A 553 -11.21 24.63 18.19
N ASP A 554 -10.24 24.80 17.29
CA ASP A 554 -8.85 24.48 17.54
C ASP A 554 -8.18 25.60 18.33
N VAL A 555 -8.00 25.36 19.62
CA VAL A 555 -7.36 26.31 20.52
C VAL A 555 -5.88 25.95 20.65
N THR A 556 -5.00 26.87 20.31
CA THR A 556 -3.55 26.64 20.37
C THR A 556 -2.87 27.80 21.05
N VAL A 557 -1.90 27.50 21.91
CA VAL A 557 -0.98 28.53 22.43
C VAL A 557 0.35 28.37 21.72
N VAL A 558 0.79 29.45 21.09
CA VAL A 558 2.05 29.52 20.37
C VAL A 558 3.05 30.41 21.11
N TRP A 559 4.32 30.13 20.87
CA TRP A 559 5.46 30.91 21.32
C TRP A 559 6.07 31.61 20.11
N ASP A 560 6.29 32.92 20.19
CA ASP A 560 6.81 33.75 19.09
C ASP A 560 6.08 33.51 17.75
N ASP A 561 4.75 33.58 17.78
CA ASP A 561 3.82 33.47 16.63
C ASP A 561 3.61 32.07 16.02
N ASP A 562 4.61 31.17 15.99
CA ASP A 562 4.47 29.90 15.24
C ASP A 562 4.86 28.62 15.99
N VAL A 563 5.52 28.70 17.15
CA VAL A 563 5.98 27.51 17.87
C VAL A 563 4.94 27.02 18.87
N ARG A 564 4.28 25.89 18.60
CA ARG A 564 3.26 25.33 19.49
C ARG A 564 3.79 25.00 20.90
N VAL A 565 3.18 25.63 21.91
CA VAL A 565 3.40 25.35 23.35
C VAL A 565 2.45 24.27 23.83
N SER A 566 1.15 24.45 23.57
CA SER A 566 0.07 23.55 23.96
C SER A 566 -1.14 23.79 23.04
N GLY A 567 -2.11 22.88 23.05
CA GLY A 567 -3.39 23.16 22.43
C GLY A 567 -4.46 22.21 22.91
N THR A 568 -5.70 22.61 22.74
CA THR A 568 -6.89 21.84 23.07
C THR A 568 -7.94 22.03 21.99
N ARG A 569 -8.93 21.15 21.99
CA ARG A 569 -10.14 21.32 21.21
C ARG A 569 -11.30 21.12 22.17
N PRO A 570 -11.95 22.19 22.65
CA PRO A 570 -13.02 22.08 23.62
C PRO A 570 -14.11 21.15 23.09
N GLN A 571 -14.31 20.01 23.74
CA GLN A 571 -15.28 19.01 23.33
C GLN A 571 -15.87 18.36 24.57
N PRO A 572 -17.20 18.44 24.78
CA PRO A 572 -17.80 17.85 25.94
C PRO A 572 -17.66 16.34 25.94
N ARG A 573 -17.52 15.76 27.13
CA ARG A 573 -17.60 14.32 27.34
C ARG A 573 -18.47 14.02 28.54
N VAL A 574 -19.40 13.08 28.37
CA VAL A 574 -20.29 12.61 29.41
C VAL A 574 -20.36 11.09 29.38
N ASP A 575 -20.14 10.48 30.54
CA ASP A 575 -20.38 9.06 30.75
C ASP A 575 -21.83 8.84 31.20
N LEU A 576 -22.54 7.99 30.47
CA LEU A 576 -23.97 7.73 30.67
C LEU A 576 -24.21 6.27 31.03
N VAL A 577 -25.17 6.04 31.92
CA VAL A 577 -25.71 4.70 32.19
C VAL A 577 -27.20 4.66 31.94
N TYR A 578 -27.68 3.57 31.37
CA TYR A 578 -29.10 3.31 31.18
C TYR A 578 -29.57 2.27 32.21
N ASP A 579 -30.63 2.58 32.97
CA ASP A 579 -31.28 1.68 33.93
C ASP A 579 -32.81 1.85 33.88
N ASP A 580 -33.53 0.77 33.54
CA ASP A 580 -35.01 0.65 33.61
C ASP A 580 -35.80 1.84 33.04
N GLY A 581 -35.36 2.40 31.91
CA GLY A 581 -36.03 3.53 31.23
C GLY A 581 -35.43 4.90 31.54
N ASP A 582 -34.50 5.00 32.48
CA ASP A 582 -33.81 6.25 32.81
C ASP A 582 -32.34 6.21 32.35
N VAL A 583 -31.83 7.37 31.90
CA VAL A 583 -30.42 7.58 31.57
C VAL A 583 -29.82 8.55 32.57
N GLU A 584 -28.81 8.12 33.31
CA GLU A 584 -28.12 8.92 34.35
C GLU A 584 -26.73 9.37 33.88
N HIS A 585 -26.37 10.62 34.21
CA HIS A 585 -25.02 11.19 34.07
C HIS A 585 -24.13 10.69 35.21
N LEU A 586 -23.12 9.88 34.91
CA LEU A 586 -22.24 9.28 35.92
C LEU A 586 -20.96 10.07 36.17
N ASP A 587 -20.37 10.63 35.11
CA ASP A 587 -19.10 11.34 35.15
C ASP A 587 -18.94 12.23 33.90
N GLY A 588 -18.03 13.19 33.96
CA GLY A 588 -17.73 14.11 32.85
C GLY A 588 -18.28 15.54 33.05
N ASP A 589 -18.44 16.25 31.94
CA ASP A 589 -18.73 17.69 31.94
C ASP A 589 -20.19 17.99 32.30
N ALA A 590 -20.41 19.10 33.03
CA ALA A 590 -21.74 19.68 33.20
C ALA A 590 -22.10 20.53 31.98
N LEU A 591 -23.29 20.34 31.42
CA LEU A 591 -23.66 20.91 30.13
C LEU A 591 -25.07 21.50 30.13
N PRO A 592 -25.33 22.65 29.49
CA PRO A 592 -26.67 23.24 29.45
C PRO A 592 -27.65 22.32 28.72
N ALA A 593 -28.73 21.91 29.38
CA ALA A 593 -29.75 21.01 28.84
C ALA A 593 -30.42 21.56 27.56
N SER A 594 -30.41 22.89 27.38
CA SER A 594 -30.89 23.56 26.16
C SER A 594 -30.05 23.30 24.90
N LYS A 595 -28.82 22.81 25.04
CA LYS A 595 -27.95 22.44 23.92
C LYS A 595 -27.83 20.92 23.74
N LEU A 596 -28.59 20.14 24.51
CA LEU A 596 -28.49 18.69 24.54
C LEU A 596 -29.72 18.03 23.91
N GLU A 597 -29.45 17.09 23.01
CA GLU A 597 -30.45 16.23 22.37
C GLU A 597 -30.05 14.76 22.58
N ALA A 598 -30.94 13.96 23.17
CA ALA A 598 -30.76 12.52 23.22
C ALA A 598 -31.39 11.87 21.98
N ARG A 599 -30.56 11.16 21.21
CA ARG A 599 -30.99 10.31 20.10
C ARG A 599 -31.08 8.87 20.58
N VAL A 600 -32.29 8.35 20.63
CA VAL A 600 -32.62 7.01 21.10
C VAL A 600 -32.91 6.12 19.89
N TRP A 601 -32.26 4.97 19.85
CA TRP A 601 -32.44 3.98 18.77
C TRP A 601 -33.26 2.82 19.30
N THR A 602 -34.35 2.50 18.60
CA THR A 602 -35.16 1.29 18.81
C THR A 602 -35.06 0.38 17.59
N GLU A 603 -35.74 -0.77 17.61
CA GLU A 603 -35.76 -1.71 16.47
C GLU A 603 -36.40 -1.09 15.21
N ASP A 604 -37.44 -0.26 15.38
CA ASP A 604 -38.27 0.26 14.30
C ASP A 604 -38.00 1.74 13.95
N GLU A 605 -37.46 2.54 14.89
CA GLU A 605 -37.34 4.00 14.71
C GLU A 605 -36.19 4.66 15.47
N ARG A 606 -35.95 5.95 15.16
CA ARG A 606 -35.06 6.84 15.90
C ARG A 606 -35.89 7.94 16.53
N LEU A 607 -35.78 8.10 17.85
CA LEU A 607 -36.46 9.13 18.61
C LEU A 607 -35.43 10.20 19.03
N GLU A 608 -35.87 11.44 18.98
CA GLU A 608 -35.09 12.61 19.40
C GLU A 608 -35.78 13.23 20.61
N ILE A 609 -35.03 13.45 21.69
CA ILE A 609 -35.51 13.99 22.95
C ILE A 609 -34.67 15.21 23.28
N ASP A 610 -35.28 16.40 23.26
CA ASP A 610 -34.66 17.63 23.75
C ASP A 610 -34.55 17.57 25.27
N LEU A 611 -33.32 17.63 25.82
CA LEU A 611 -33.13 17.51 27.27
C LEU A 611 -33.71 18.68 28.05
N VAL A 612 -33.88 19.84 27.41
CA VAL A 612 -34.50 21.04 28.02
C VAL A 612 -35.95 20.82 28.46
N ASP A 613 -36.64 19.83 27.88
CA ASP A 613 -38.01 19.49 28.27
C ASP A 613 -38.06 18.64 29.56
N GLN A 614 -36.92 18.07 29.97
CA GLN A 614 -36.82 17.19 31.14
C GLN A 614 -35.98 17.77 32.28
N ILE A 615 -34.95 18.54 31.94
CA ILE A 615 -33.97 19.10 32.89
C ILE A 615 -33.97 20.62 32.78
N ASP A 616 -34.21 21.29 33.91
CA ASP A 616 -34.12 22.75 34.03
C ASP A 616 -32.66 23.14 34.37
N GLY A 617 -31.94 23.73 33.41
CA GLY A 617 -30.59 24.28 33.64
C GLY A 617 -29.48 23.40 33.04
N GLU A 618 -28.50 23.05 33.85
CA GLU A 618 -27.38 22.17 33.46
C GLU A 618 -27.73 20.70 33.70
N PHE A 619 -27.18 19.83 32.88
CA PHE A 619 -27.16 18.38 33.06
C PHE A 619 -25.81 18.02 33.67
N GLU A 620 -25.81 17.74 34.97
CA GLU A 620 -24.62 17.45 35.78
C GLU A 620 -24.61 16.02 36.33
N VAL A 621 -23.48 15.60 36.91
CA VAL A 621 -23.32 14.27 37.49
C VAL A 621 -24.40 13.98 38.54
N GLY A 622 -25.14 12.89 38.33
CA GLY A 622 -26.27 12.45 39.15
C GLY A 622 -27.63 12.89 38.62
N ASP A 623 -27.69 13.72 37.58
CA ASP A 623 -28.94 14.00 36.87
C ASP A 623 -29.33 12.83 35.97
N SER A 624 -30.64 12.70 35.75
CA SER A 624 -31.19 11.67 34.87
C SER A 624 -32.37 12.21 34.06
N PHE A 625 -32.58 11.63 32.89
CA PHE A 625 -33.75 11.85 32.06
C PHE A 625 -34.40 10.53 31.66
N THR A 626 -35.71 10.56 31.48
CA THR A 626 -36.50 9.36 31.18
C THR A 626 -36.65 9.19 29.67
N VAL A 627 -36.56 7.95 29.20
CA VAL A 627 -36.78 7.55 27.81
C VAL A 627 -38.02 6.66 27.74
N ASP A 628 -39.15 7.25 27.35
CA ASP A 628 -40.42 6.54 27.15
C ASP A 628 -40.45 5.84 25.77
N ALA A 629 -39.69 4.75 25.62
CA ALA A 629 -39.70 3.92 24.42
C ALA A 629 -39.56 2.42 24.75
N ASP A 630 -40.29 1.57 24.03
CA ASP A 630 -40.16 0.12 24.12
C ASP A 630 -38.95 -0.35 23.27
N GLU A 631 -38.24 -1.40 23.73
CA GLU A 631 -37.17 -2.08 22.98
C GLU A 631 -36.01 -1.17 22.52
N ILE A 632 -35.46 -0.38 23.46
CA ILE A 632 -34.30 0.47 23.21
C ILE A 632 -33.05 -0.37 22.93
N HIS A 633 -32.30 0.00 21.90
CA HIS A 633 -31.00 -0.59 21.55
C HIS A 633 -29.81 0.27 21.99
N GLY A 634 -29.99 1.59 22.08
CA GLY A 634 -28.97 2.50 22.56
C GLY A 634 -29.45 3.93 22.62
N VAL A 635 -28.80 4.72 23.46
CA VAL A 635 -29.01 6.16 23.60
C VAL A 635 -27.69 6.85 23.31
N THR A 636 -27.71 7.89 22.49
CA THR A 636 -26.56 8.75 22.22
C THR A 636 -26.93 10.18 22.54
N LEU A 637 -26.07 10.87 23.29
CA LEU A 637 -26.25 12.27 23.62
C LEU A 637 -25.46 13.14 22.64
N ILE A 638 -26.15 14.12 22.06
CA ILE A 638 -25.64 15.07 21.08
C ILE A 638 -25.65 16.46 21.70
N TYR A 639 -24.53 17.18 21.54
CA TYR A 639 -24.38 18.58 21.93
C TYR A 639 -24.40 19.46 20.68
N ASP A 640 -25.22 20.52 20.72
CA ASP A 640 -25.37 21.54 19.66
C ASP A 640 -25.58 20.91 18.27
N GLU A 641 -26.46 19.91 18.21
CA GLU A 641 -26.89 19.17 17.01
C GLU A 641 -25.83 18.29 16.31
N GLN A 642 -24.53 18.51 16.58
CA GLN A 642 -23.43 17.96 15.78
C GLN A 642 -22.46 17.08 16.56
N HIS A 643 -22.24 17.35 17.86
CA HIS A 643 -21.18 16.70 18.62
C HIS A 643 -21.73 15.52 19.42
N ARG A 644 -21.29 14.30 19.11
CA ARG A 644 -21.58 13.13 19.93
C ARG A 644 -20.69 13.15 21.19
N ILE A 645 -21.31 13.27 22.36
CA ILE A 645 -20.59 13.51 23.62
C ILE A 645 -20.70 12.36 24.64
N GLY A 646 -21.66 11.46 24.45
CA GLY A 646 -21.89 10.33 25.36
C GLY A 646 -22.80 9.28 24.73
N HIS A 647 -22.75 8.06 25.24
CA HIS A 647 -23.68 7.01 24.86
C HIS A 647 -23.92 6.00 25.98
N ALA A 648 -25.11 5.42 26.02
CA ALA A 648 -25.49 4.37 26.94
C ALA A 648 -26.21 3.24 26.18
N TYR A 649 -26.04 2.01 26.65
CA TYR A 649 -26.76 0.84 26.15
C TYR A 649 -27.55 0.20 27.28
N PRO A 650 -28.75 -0.34 26.99
CA PRO A 650 -29.44 -1.20 27.95
C PRO A 650 -28.61 -2.43 28.25
N THR A 651 -28.50 -2.75 29.55
CA THR A 651 -27.80 -3.96 30.00
C THR A 651 -28.61 -5.19 29.54
N ARG A 652 -28.00 -6.03 28.68
CA ARG A 652 -28.64 -7.26 28.15
C ARG A 652 -29.00 -8.28 29.22
#